data_AF-A0A1W1YP47-F1
#
_entry.id   AF-A0A1W1YP47-F1
#
_cell.length_a   1.000
_cell.length_b   1.000
_cell.length_c   1.000
_cell.angle_alpha   90.00
_cell.angle_beta   90.00
_cell.angle_gamma   90.00
#
_symmetry.space_group_name_H-M   'P 1'
#
loop_
_entity.id
_entity.type
_entity.pdbx_description
1 polymer ?
#
loop_
_entity_poly.entity_id
_entity_poly.type
_entity_poly.pdbx_seq_one_letter_code
_entity_poly.pdbx_strand_id
1 'polypeptide(L)'
;MNANRRETLVGALGASALSLLPGLARAADRKPKSMRDDLIIVNALVTTLDRENPRAAAVAIRHGRFLTVGSEQEVRAASPDATVIDAGGRRMIPGLIDSHMHIIRGGLNFNMELRWDGVPTLADAMAMLKAQVDRTPAPQWVRVVGGFTEHQFAEKRLPTLAELNAVAPDTPVFILHLYDRALLNAAALRVVGYGKDTPNPPGGEIVRDSAGNPTGLLLAQPNATILYSTLAKGPKLPEDYQINSTRHFMREVNSLGVTSVIDAGGGFQNYPDDYHVIEKLHDDGQLTVRISYNLFTQKPKEELADFAGWVKQVTPGQGDDSYRHNGAGEMLVYSAADFEDFRVARPDMPPSMEGDLEPVIRLLAENRWPWRLHATYDETIGRALDVYETVNRDVPLAGINWFFDHAETISERNIDRIAALGGGIAVQHRMAYQGEYFVERYGARAAERTPPIARMLAAGIPVGAGTDATRVASYNPWVSLSWLVTGRTIGGLSLYPGANRVSREKALAMWTHENTWFSSEVGKKGQIKAGQLADCALLSADYFAVPEHDIPHIRPCLLCSAARSCMGKAISARLPPHFRRPCLIGPRCACSAAITVNRKRRRRWPAPAAALRLAGFTAMTTPPPWVRAFQQATSRASGVRLVAVAGQSDAMRDAEPRLVHVVLDWPPTWFLARLLLVGAYMIGGLAKLTDWNAAVAEQAHFAMSPPALWAGLTIAVEIIGPMLILLGRLVWLGAGMLGVFTLLAAFVANPFWQMAGQARFAATNAFFEHVGLVGGFILAALVAEHARRTGRP
;
A
#
# COMPACT_ATOMS: atom_id res chain seq x y z
N MET A 1 -70.37 25.85 11.99
CA MET A 1 -69.82 26.98 12.78
C MET A 1 -68.32 27.02 12.50
N ASN A 2 -67.95 27.71 11.42
CA ASN A 2 -67.30 29.05 11.38
C ASN A 2 -65.80 28.96 11.73
N ALA A 3 -64.88 28.94 10.75
CA ALA A 3 -64.37 30.08 9.94
C ALA A 3 -63.40 30.94 10.78
N ASN A 4 -62.17 31.31 10.40
CA ASN A 4 -61.58 31.88 9.18
C ASN A 4 -60.06 32.06 9.50
N ARG A 5 -59.05 32.30 8.65
CA ARG A 5 -58.90 32.65 7.22
C ARG A 5 -57.39 32.52 6.91
N ARG A 6 -57.02 31.76 5.89
CA ARG A 6 -55.76 31.92 5.12
C ARG A 6 -56.13 31.71 3.65
N GLU A 7 -56.19 32.81 2.92
CA GLU A 7 -56.44 32.98 1.49
C GLU A 7 -55.68 34.27 1.14
N THR A 8 -55.10 34.53 -0.03
CA THR A 8 -55.01 33.91 -1.37
C THR A 8 -53.98 34.79 -2.12
N LEU A 9 -53.23 34.31 -3.12
CA LEU A 9 -53.51 34.37 -4.59
C LEU A 9 -52.12 34.07 -5.23
N VAL A 10 -51.88 33.26 -6.27
CA VAL A 10 -52.42 33.13 -7.65
C VAL A 10 -51.91 31.75 -8.15
N GLY A 11 -52.59 30.84 -8.86
CA GLY A 11 -53.68 30.97 -9.84
C GLY A 11 -53.14 30.91 -11.29
N ALA A 12 -52.59 29.78 -11.77
CA ALA A 12 -53.24 28.87 -12.73
C ALA A 12 -52.93 29.11 -14.23
N LEU A 13 -53.05 28.01 -15.00
CA LEU A 13 -52.93 27.79 -16.45
C LEU A 13 -51.52 27.42 -16.94
N GLY A 14 -51.30 26.33 -17.68
CA GLY A 14 -52.22 25.40 -18.33
C GLY A 14 -51.43 24.54 -19.32
N ALA A 15 -51.91 23.32 -19.53
CA ALA A 15 -51.28 22.26 -20.29
C ALA A 15 -50.94 22.60 -21.75
N SER A 16 -49.89 21.96 -22.27
CA SER A 16 -49.83 21.52 -23.67
C SER A 16 -49.15 20.15 -23.73
N ALA A 17 -49.88 19.21 -24.32
CA ALA A 17 -49.57 17.79 -24.39
C ALA A 17 -48.61 17.45 -25.54
N LEU A 18 -47.96 16.28 -25.38
CA LEU A 18 -47.54 15.31 -26.39
C LEU A 18 -47.12 15.81 -27.78
N SER A 19 -45.88 15.53 -28.19
CA SER A 19 -45.56 14.40 -29.07
C SER A 19 -44.17 14.56 -29.72
N LEU A 20 -43.32 13.55 -29.56
CA LEU A 20 -42.44 12.94 -30.59
C LEU A 20 -41.58 11.85 -29.92
N LEU A 21 -42.06 10.60 -30.05
CA LEU A 21 -41.28 9.35 -30.00
C LEU A 21 -40.17 9.37 -31.09
N PRO A 22 -39.28 8.36 -31.21
CA PRO A 22 -38.75 7.35 -30.28
C PRO A 22 -37.19 7.28 -30.33
N GLY A 23 -36.57 6.70 -29.29
CA GLY A 23 -35.11 6.45 -29.34
C GLY A 23 -34.52 5.68 -28.15
N LEU A 24 -35.35 5.00 -27.38
CA LEU A 24 -34.90 4.03 -26.38
C LEU A 24 -34.62 2.70 -27.07
N ALA A 25 -33.43 2.56 -27.67
CA ALA A 25 -32.85 1.27 -28.04
C ALA A 25 -31.36 1.39 -28.33
N ARG A 26 -30.55 1.29 -27.25
CA ARG A 26 -29.15 0.84 -27.14
C ARG A 26 -28.38 1.72 -26.15
N ALA A 27 -28.76 1.60 -24.88
CA ALA A 27 -27.72 1.54 -23.86
C ALA A 27 -26.96 0.22 -24.12
N ALA A 28 -26.03 0.25 -25.07
CA ALA A 28 -25.04 -0.79 -25.20
C ALA A 28 -24.20 -0.74 -23.92
N ASP A 29 -24.58 -1.56 -22.95
CA ASP A 29 -23.71 -2.46 -22.20
C ASP A 29 -22.22 -2.13 -22.41
N ARG A 30 -21.74 -1.02 -21.83
CA ARG A 30 -20.30 -0.75 -21.76
C ARG A 30 -19.77 -1.52 -20.57
N LYS A 31 -19.70 -2.83 -20.77
CA LYS A 31 -18.83 -3.71 -20.00
C LYS A 31 -17.43 -3.07 -19.94
N PRO A 32 -16.70 -3.23 -18.82
CA PRO A 32 -15.29 -2.90 -18.77
C PRO A 32 -14.60 -3.53 -19.98
N LYS A 33 -13.60 -2.84 -20.54
CA LYS A 33 -12.87 -3.24 -21.75
C LYS A 33 -12.21 -4.61 -21.51
N SER A 34 -12.99 -5.68 -21.64
CA SER A 34 -12.53 -7.06 -21.55
C SER A 34 -11.52 -7.26 -22.65
N MET A 35 -10.51 -8.12 -22.41
CA MET A 35 -9.50 -8.49 -23.40
C MET A 35 -10.18 -8.68 -24.76
N ARG A 36 -9.94 -7.76 -25.71
CA ARG A 36 -10.49 -7.88 -27.06
C ARG A 36 -9.74 -8.92 -27.88
N ASP A 37 -8.55 -9.31 -27.44
CA ASP A 37 -7.73 -10.26 -28.16
C ASP A 37 -7.43 -11.46 -27.24
N ASP A 38 -7.74 -12.64 -27.74
CA ASP A 38 -7.25 -13.88 -27.17
C ASP A 38 -5.72 -13.85 -27.15
N LEU A 39 -5.15 -14.51 -26.14
CA LEU A 39 -3.71 -14.64 -26.00
C LEU A 39 -3.33 -16.11 -26.00
N ILE A 40 -2.31 -16.46 -26.76
CA ILE A 40 -1.65 -17.76 -26.71
C ILE A 40 -0.21 -17.56 -26.21
N ILE A 41 0.21 -18.40 -25.27
CA ILE A 41 1.61 -18.50 -24.83
C ILE A 41 2.12 -19.88 -25.26
N VAL A 42 3.17 -19.93 -26.07
CA VAL A 42 3.77 -21.16 -26.63
C VAL A 42 5.21 -21.33 -26.17
N ASN A 43 5.80 -22.51 -26.48
CA ASN A 43 7.20 -22.82 -26.16
C ASN A 43 7.52 -22.60 -24.67
N ALA A 44 6.57 -22.97 -23.80
CA ALA A 44 6.70 -22.86 -22.36
C ALA A 44 6.90 -24.24 -21.74
N LEU A 45 7.66 -24.30 -20.64
CA LEU A 45 7.66 -25.45 -19.76
C LEU A 45 6.56 -25.23 -18.71
N VAL A 46 5.33 -25.63 -19.02
CA VAL A 46 4.18 -25.34 -18.13
C VAL A 46 4.10 -26.38 -17.02
N THR A 47 4.16 -25.95 -15.76
CA THR A 47 3.75 -26.77 -14.61
C THR A 47 2.32 -26.37 -14.26
N THR A 48 1.36 -27.26 -14.50
CA THR A 48 -0.06 -26.91 -14.39
C THR A 48 -0.63 -27.04 -12.98
N LEU A 49 -0.04 -27.96 -12.19
CA LEU A 49 -0.59 -28.51 -10.94
C LEU A 49 -1.95 -29.19 -11.12
N ASP A 50 -2.34 -29.52 -12.35
CA ASP A 50 -3.50 -30.34 -12.64
C ASP A 50 -3.07 -31.80 -12.76
N ARG A 51 -3.65 -32.70 -11.95
CA ARG A 51 -3.28 -34.13 -11.98
C ARG A 51 -3.60 -34.80 -13.32
N GLU A 52 -4.62 -34.30 -14.03
CA GLU A 52 -5.05 -34.84 -15.33
C GLU A 52 -4.12 -34.40 -16.47
N ASN A 53 -3.45 -33.27 -16.31
CA ASN A 53 -2.54 -32.72 -17.30
C ASN A 53 -1.37 -31.99 -16.61
N PRO A 54 -0.42 -32.71 -15.97
CA PRO A 54 0.57 -32.10 -15.06
C PRO A 54 1.60 -31.21 -15.76
N ARG A 55 1.76 -31.36 -17.07
CA ARG A 55 2.69 -30.59 -17.90
C ARG A 55 2.07 -30.25 -19.24
N ALA A 56 2.27 -29.03 -19.70
CA ALA A 56 1.85 -28.58 -21.02
C ALA A 56 2.98 -27.80 -21.73
N ALA A 57 2.81 -27.57 -23.02
CA ALA A 57 3.75 -26.80 -23.84
C ALA A 57 3.22 -25.38 -24.16
N ALA A 58 1.90 -25.20 -24.08
CA ALA A 58 1.24 -23.95 -24.42
C ALA A 58 -0.08 -23.75 -23.64
N VAL A 59 -0.57 -22.51 -23.62
CA VAL A 59 -1.89 -22.13 -23.10
C VAL A 59 -2.58 -21.12 -24.01
N ALA A 60 -3.89 -21.23 -24.15
CA ALA A 60 -4.76 -20.18 -24.69
C ALA A 60 -5.53 -19.53 -23.54
N ILE A 61 -5.62 -18.20 -23.55
CA ILE A 61 -6.33 -17.38 -22.58
C ILE A 61 -7.37 -16.55 -23.34
N ARG A 62 -8.62 -16.65 -22.91
CA ARG A 62 -9.75 -15.91 -23.46
C ARG A 62 -10.57 -15.33 -22.30
N HIS A 63 -10.87 -14.04 -22.37
CA HIS A 63 -11.66 -13.34 -21.35
C HIS A 63 -11.21 -13.60 -19.89
N GLY A 64 -9.90 -13.62 -19.66
CA GLY A 64 -9.34 -13.81 -18.32
C GLY A 64 -9.40 -15.24 -17.78
N ARG A 65 -9.69 -16.24 -18.62
CA ARG A 65 -9.71 -17.66 -18.26
C ARG A 65 -8.83 -18.48 -19.19
N PHE A 66 -8.29 -19.58 -18.69
CA PHE A 66 -7.62 -20.56 -19.54
C PHE A 66 -8.67 -21.23 -20.42
N LEU A 67 -8.57 -21.03 -21.73
CA LEU A 67 -9.43 -21.67 -22.73
C LEU A 67 -8.96 -23.10 -23.00
N THR A 68 -7.66 -23.28 -23.19
CA THR A 68 -7.04 -24.57 -23.54
C THR A 68 -5.64 -24.60 -22.97
N VAL A 69 -5.23 -25.76 -22.44
CA VAL A 69 -3.91 -26.02 -21.85
C VAL A 69 -3.43 -27.34 -22.40
N GLY A 70 -2.32 -27.37 -23.13
CA GLY A 70 -1.88 -28.60 -23.80
C GLY A 70 -0.71 -28.39 -24.74
N SER A 71 -0.74 -29.10 -25.87
CA SER A 71 0.22 -28.92 -26.95
C SER A 71 0.02 -27.57 -27.65
N GLU A 72 1.08 -27.09 -28.30
CA GLU A 72 1.00 -25.87 -29.12
C GLU A 72 -0.03 -26.01 -30.25
N GLN A 73 -0.15 -27.19 -30.86
CA GLN A 73 -1.12 -27.45 -31.92
C GLN A 73 -2.56 -27.28 -31.44
N GLU A 74 -2.92 -27.90 -30.31
CA GLU A 74 -4.27 -27.80 -29.74
C GLU A 74 -4.62 -26.37 -29.35
N VAL A 75 -3.66 -25.67 -28.71
CA VAL A 75 -3.83 -24.29 -28.27
C VAL A 75 -4.01 -23.33 -29.44
N ARG A 76 -3.22 -23.48 -30.51
CA ARG A 76 -3.37 -22.68 -31.74
C ARG A 76 -4.68 -22.97 -32.47
N ALA A 77 -5.12 -24.22 -32.49
CA ALA A 77 -6.40 -24.58 -33.08
C ALA A 77 -7.59 -23.98 -32.31
N ALA A 78 -7.49 -23.87 -30.98
CA ALA A 78 -8.53 -23.31 -30.12
C ALA A 78 -8.67 -21.78 -30.22
N SER A 79 -7.59 -21.07 -30.61
CA SER A 79 -7.64 -19.63 -30.88
C SER A 79 -6.67 -19.23 -32.02
N PRO A 80 -7.06 -19.43 -33.29
CA PRO A 80 -6.18 -19.21 -34.44
C PRO A 80 -5.78 -17.74 -34.64
N ASP A 81 -6.64 -16.81 -34.20
CA ASP A 81 -6.44 -15.37 -34.36
C ASP A 81 -5.86 -14.70 -33.10
N ALA A 82 -5.50 -15.48 -32.08
CA ALA A 82 -4.91 -14.96 -30.85
C ALA A 82 -3.56 -14.25 -31.11
N THR A 83 -3.28 -13.26 -30.28
CA THR A 83 -1.91 -12.76 -30.12
C THR A 83 -1.04 -13.90 -29.57
N VAL A 84 0.15 -14.10 -30.14
CA VAL A 84 1.06 -15.18 -29.73
C VAL A 84 2.27 -14.61 -28.99
N ILE A 85 2.55 -15.15 -27.81
CA ILE A 85 3.78 -14.90 -27.05
C ILE A 85 4.62 -16.18 -27.04
N ASP A 86 5.87 -16.06 -27.47
CA ASP A 86 6.88 -17.11 -27.31
C ASP A 86 7.52 -16.99 -25.91
N ALA A 87 7.38 -18.03 -25.09
CA ALA A 87 7.95 -18.08 -23.76
C ALA A 87 9.46 -18.38 -23.75
N GLY A 88 10.06 -18.76 -24.88
CA GLY A 88 11.49 -19.01 -25.01
C GLY A 88 12.00 -20.18 -24.18
N GLY A 89 11.21 -21.24 -24.04
CA GLY A 89 11.53 -22.43 -23.23
C GLY A 89 11.49 -22.19 -21.72
N ARG A 90 10.93 -21.07 -21.25
CA ARG A 90 10.91 -20.72 -19.82
C ARG A 90 9.81 -21.48 -19.07
N ARG A 91 10.04 -21.66 -17.76
CA ARG A 91 9.08 -22.25 -16.82
C ARG A 91 7.89 -21.31 -16.63
N MET A 92 6.69 -21.83 -16.83
CA MET A 92 5.43 -21.16 -16.46
C MET A 92 4.79 -21.91 -15.29
N ILE A 93 4.35 -21.18 -14.27
CA ILE A 93 3.65 -21.69 -13.08
C ILE A 93 2.31 -20.96 -12.90
N PRO A 94 1.35 -21.51 -12.13
CA PRO A 94 0.19 -20.74 -11.70
C PRO A 94 0.64 -19.50 -10.94
N GLY A 95 -0.15 -18.43 -11.00
CA GLY A 95 0.11 -17.21 -10.25
C GLY A 95 0.14 -17.51 -8.75
N LEU A 96 1.11 -16.93 -8.04
CA LEU A 96 1.26 -17.16 -6.61
C LEU A 96 0.11 -16.50 -5.85
N ILE A 97 -0.35 -17.18 -4.81
CA ILE A 97 -1.43 -16.78 -3.91
C ILE A 97 -0.83 -16.70 -2.52
N ASP A 98 -0.84 -15.52 -1.89
CA ASP A 98 -0.42 -15.38 -0.50
C ASP A 98 -1.61 -15.63 0.43
N SER A 99 -1.54 -16.65 1.31
CA SER A 99 -2.64 -16.96 2.23
C SER A 99 -2.77 -15.99 3.40
N HIS A 100 -1.76 -15.13 3.60
CA HIS A 100 -1.71 -14.21 4.72
C HIS A 100 -0.79 -13.05 4.39
N MET A 101 -1.36 -11.88 4.11
CA MET A 101 -0.63 -10.62 4.06
C MET A 101 -1.56 -9.49 4.50
N HIS A 102 -1.02 -8.34 4.83
CA HIS A 102 -1.83 -7.14 5.09
C HIS A 102 -1.68 -6.13 3.96
N ILE A 103 -2.19 -6.48 2.79
CA ILE A 103 -2.03 -5.69 1.57
C ILE A 103 -2.78 -4.36 1.64
N ILE A 104 -3.95 -4.34 2.28
CA ILE A 104 -4.79 -3.14 2.38
C ILE A 104 -4.07 -2.09 3.23
N ARG A 105 -3.70 -2.43 4.49
CA ARG A 105 -2.97 -1.51 5.38
C ARG A 105 -1.56 -1.18 4.87
N GLY A 106 -0.87 -2.15 4.28
CA GLY A 106 0.48 -1.97 3.73
C GLY A 106 0.47 -1.02 2.52
N GLY A 107 -0.55 -1.12 1.68
CA GLY A 107 -0.74 -0.27 0.51
C GLY A 107 -0.79 1.22 0.85
N LEU A 108 -1.44 1.59 1.95
CA LEU A 108 -1.56 2.98 2.39
C LEU A 108 -0.22 3.65 2.72
N ASN A 109 0.83 2.87 2.99
CA ASN A 109 2.10 3.37 3.51
C ASN A 109 3.33 3.06 2.64
N PHE A 110 3.23 2.15 1.66
CA PHE A 110 4.35 1.67 0.85
C PHE A 110 5.27 2.79 0.29
N ASN A 111 4.72 3.88 -0.23
CA ASN A 111 5.51 5.00 -0.75
C ASN A 111 6.31 5.79 0.30
N MET A 112 5.98 5.64 1.59
CA MET A 112 6.75 6.23 2.71
C MET A 112 7.83 5.29 3.25
N GLU A 113 7.82 4.02 2.83
CA GLU A 113 8.68 3.00 3.41
C GLU A 113 9.91 2.74 2.53
N LEU A 114 11.08 2.97 3.11
CA LEU A 114 12.34 2.48 2.57
C LEU A 114 12.42 0.97 2.85
N ARG A 115 12.51 0.17 1.79
CA ARG A 115 12.56 -1.29 1.88
C ARG A 115 14.01 -1.78 1.97
N TRP A 116 14.30 -2.59 2.99
CA TRP A 116 15.57 -3.29 3.15
C TRP A 116 15.48 -4.79 2.84
N ASP A 117 14.34 -5.23 2.31
CA ASP A 117 14.11 -6.61 1.87
C ASP A 117 15.22 -7.09 0.92
N GLY A 118 15.96 -8.12 1.35
CA GLY A 118 17.03 -8.73 0.55
C GLY A 118 18.29 -7.88 0.37
N VAL A 119 18.46 -6.80 1.12
CA VAL A 119 19.69 -5.99 1.11
C VAL A 119 20.80 -6.75 1.85
N PRO A 120 21.93 -7.08 1.20
CA PRO A 120 22.89 -8.04 1.74
C PRO A 120 23.91 -7.45 2.73
N THR A 121 24.03 -6.12 2.82
CA THR A 121 24.98 -5.48 3.73
C THR A 121 24.33 -4.30 4.44
N LEU A 122 24.73 -4.09 5.70
CA LEU A 122 24.30 -2.92 6.46
C LEU A 122 24.87 -1.63 5.82
N ALA A 123 26.08 -1.70 5.24
CA ALA A 123 26.64 -0.58 4.49
C ALA A 123 25.71 -0.10 3.36
N ASP A 124 25.19 -1.02 2.54
CA ASP A 124 24.23 -0.69 1.47
C ASP A 124 22.92 -0.15 2.05
N ALA A 125 22.40 -0.77 3.12
CA ALA A 125 21.19 -0.34 3.81
C ALA A 125 21.31 1.11 4.34
N MET A 126 22.46 1.45 4.93
CA MET A 126 22.75 2.81 5.42
C MET A 126 22.97 3.82 4.29
N ALA A 127 23.56 3.41 3.17
CA ALA A 127 23.68 4.26 1.98
C ALA A 127 22.29 4.56 1.38
N MET A 128 21.40 3.56 1.31
CA MET A 128 20.00 3.73 0.91
C MET A 128 19.26 4.68 1.87
N LEU A 129 19.47 4.51 3.18
CA LEU A 129 18.89 5.41 4.19
C LEU A 129 19.34 6.84 3.99
N LYS A 130 20.65 7.09 3.81
CA LYS A 130 21.18 8.44 3.57
C LYS A 130 20.57 9.07 2.31
N ALA A 131 20.50 8.33 1.21
CA ALA A 131 19.90 8.83 -0.03
C ALA A 131 18.39 9.11 0.08
N GLN A 132 17.69 8.40 0.97
CA GLN A 132 16.28 8.67 1.26
C GLN A 132 16.12 9.87 2.19
N VAL A 133 16.97 9.99 3.22
CA VAL A 133 17.02 11.15 4.12
C VAL A 133 17.22 12.44 3.35
N ASP A 134 18.14 12.46 2.38
CA ASP A 134 18.45 13.64 1.56
C ASP A 134 17.31 14.13 0.67
N ARG A 135 16.29 13.30 0.44
CA ARG A 135 15.15 13.59 -0.45
C ARG A 135 13.81 13.60 0.27
N THR A 136 13.78 13.36 1.56
CA THR A 136 12.55 13.38 2.37
C THR A 136 12.27 14.81 2.84
N PRO A 137 11.19 15.46 2.39
CA PRO A 137 10.87 16.83 2.81
C PRO A 137 10.26 16.86 4.20
N ALA A 138 10.52 17.92 4.97
CA ALA A 138 9.78 18.14 6.22
C ALA A 138 8.26 18.33 5.93
N PRO A 139 7.36 17.82 6.79
CA PRO A 139 7.59 17.11 8.06
C PRO A 139 7.64 15.57 7.92
N GLN A 140 7.91 15.04 6.71
CA GLN A 140 7.92 13.59 6.46
C GLN A 140 9.07 12.87 7.16
N TRP A 141 8.86 11.58 7.41
CA TRP A 141 9.83 10.70 8.08
C TRP A 141 10.38 9.69 7.08
N VAL A 142 11.60 9.23 7.32
CA VAL A 142 12.07 8.01 6.68
C VAL A 142 11.70 6.83 7.57
N ARG A 143 11.00 5.86 6.99
CA ARG A 143 10.52 4.67 7.70
C ARG A 143 11.11 3.43 7.06
N VAL A 144 11.68 2.54 7.86
CA VAL A 144 12.00 1.17 7.44
C VAL A 144 11.10 0.27 8.27
N VAL A 145 10.15 -0.42 7.65
CA VAL A 145 9.10 -1.15 8.35
C VAL A 145 9.11 -2.62 7.95
N GLY A 146 9.71 -3.46 8.80
CA GLY A 146 9.75 -4.91 8.61
C GLY A 146 10.42 -5.35 7.31
N GLY A 147 10.31 -6.64 7.00
CA GLY A 147 10.88 -7.23 5.79
C GLY A 147 12.39 -7.45 5.80
N PHE A 148 13.05 -7.29 6.95
CA PHE A 148 14.48 -7.55 7.11
C PHE A 148 14.80 -8.06 8.52
N THR A 149 15.96 -8.71 8.64
CA THR A 149 16.63 -9.04 9.90
C THR A 149 18.11 -8.67 9.76
N GLU A 150 18.79 -8.34 10.86
CA GLU A 150 20.24 -8.19 10.86
C GLU A 150 20.98 -9.41 10.33
N HIS A 151 20.39 -10.60 10.46
CA HIS A 151 20.99 -11.85 9.98
C HIS A 151 21.12 -11.89 8.45
N GLN A 152 20.41 -11.06 7.70
CA GLN A 152 20.60 -10.97 6.25
C GLN A 152 21.87 -10.18 5.88
N PHE A 153 22.34 -9.31 6.77
CA PHE A 153 23.52 -8.49 6.54
C PHE A 153 24.80 -9.30 6.75
N ALA A 154 25.83 -9.01 5.95
CA ALA A 154 27.17 -9.55 6.15
C ALA A 154 27.70 -9.23 7.56
N GLU A 155 27.34 -8.07 8.11
CA GLU A 155 27.78 -7.55 9.39
C GLU A 155 27.03 -8.17 10.60
N LYS A 156 25.92 -8.87 10.37
CA LYS A 156 25.11 -9.55 11.41
C LYS A 156 24.74 -8.64 12.59
N ARG A 157 24.47 -7.35 12.31
CA ARG A 157 24.05 -6.35 13.30
C ARG A 157 23.10 -5.33 12.70
N LEU A 158 22.33 -4.69 13.57
CA LEU A 158 21.55 -3.49 13.26
C LEU A 158 22.45 -2.24 13.22
N PRO A 159 21.98 -1.14 12.61
CA PRO A 159 22.64 0.15 12.77
C PRO A 159 22.60 0.61 14.24
N THR A 160 23.61 1.35 14.65
CA THR A 160 23.64 2.00 15.95
C THR A 160 22.87 3.32 15.92
N LEU A 161 22.36 3.75 17.08
CA LEU A 161 21.68 5.05 17.21
C LEU A 161 22.61 6.22 16.84
N ALA A 162 23.91 6.10 17.11
CA ALA A 162 24.92 7.09 16.70
C ALA A 162 25.05 7.18 15.16
N GLU A 163 25.10 6.04 14.46
CA GLU A 163 25.12 5.99 12.99
C GLU A 163 23.83 6.63 12.41
N LEU A 164 22.67 6.36 12.99
CA LEU A 164 21.39 6.96 12.56
C LEU A 164 21.37 8.48 12.78
N ASN A 165 21.82 8.96 13.94
CA ASN A 165 21.89 10.38 14.26
C ASN A 165 22.88 11.12 13.34
N ALA A 166 24.00 10.50 12.97
CA ALA A 166 24.97 11.08 12.06
C ALA A 166 24.43 11.18 10.62
N VAL A 167 23.68 10.17 10.16
CA VAL A 167 23.09 10.14 8.81
C VAL A 167 21.89 11.08 8.68
N ALA A 168 21.12 11.25 9.75
CA ALA A 168 19.89 12.03 9.76
C ALA A 168 19.79 12.90 11.02
N PRO A 169 20.51 14.03 11.10
CA PRO A 169 20.47 14.90 12.28
C PRO A 169 19.10 15.58 12.48
N ASP A 170 18.44 15.94 11.37
CA ASP A 170 17.22 16.76 11.35
C ASP A 170 15.99 16.01 10.81
N THR A 171 16.18 15.03 9.92
CA THR A 171 15.09 14.23 9.35
C THR A 171 14.71 13.10 10.31
N PRO A 172 13.46 12.99 10.79
CA PRO A 172 13.04 11.86 11.61
C PRO A 172 13.20 10.52 10.89
N VAL A 173 13.85 9.56 11.57
CA VAL A 173 14.04 8.19 11.09
C VAL A 173 13.42 7.23 12.11
N PHE A 174 12.63 6.28 11.60
CA PHE A 174 12.05 5.19 12.37
C PHE A 174 12.34 3.86 11.67
N ILE A 175 13.07 2.97 12.33
CA ILE A 175 13.37 1.61 11.84
C ILE A 175 12.66 0.62 12.74
N LEU A 176 11.63 -0.04 12.23
CA LEU A 176 10.99 -1.19 12.88
C LEU A 176 11.76 -2.45 12.52
N HIS A 177 12.37 -3.08 13.51
CA HIS A 177 12.98 -4.39 13.36
C HIS A 177 11.98 -5.44 13.83
N LEU A 178 11.39 -6.16 12.87
CA LEU A 178 10.39 -7.22 13.11
C LEU A 178 9.34 -6.74 14.14
N TYR A 179 9.12 -7.51 15.21
CA TYR A 179 8.20 -7.13 16.28
C TYR A 179 8.86 -6.90 17.63
N ASP A 180 10.20 -6.98 17.71
CA ASP A 180 10.90 -6.92 18.98
C ASP A 180 11.33 -5.50 19.37
N ARG A 181 11.70 -4.66 18.38
CA ARG A 181 12.22 -3.32 18.67
C ARG A 181 12.04 -2.31 17.55
N ALA A 182 12.16 -1.04 17.92
CA ALA A 182 12.33 0.05 16.96
C ALA A 182 13.50 0.95 17.34
N LEU A 183 14.20 1.46 16.31
CA LEU A 183 15.26 2.43 16.45
C LEU A 183 14.78 3.78 15.91
N LEU A 184 14.86 4.79 16.75
CA LEU A 184 14.55 6.18 16.46
C LEU A 184 15.82 7.01 16.57
N ASN A 185 16.04 7.90 15.60
CA ASN A 185 17.03 8.95 15.78
C ASN A 185 16.51 10.06 16.72
N ALA A 186 17.41 10.96 17.13
CA ALA A 186 17.09 12.08 18.01
C ALA A 186 16.02 13.02 17.41
N ALA A 187 16.00 13.19 16.07
CA ALA A 187 14.94 13.95 15.41
C ALA A 187 13.56 13.32 15.59
N ALA A 188 13.44 12.00 15.42
CA ALA A 188 12.18 11.30 15.65
C ALA A 188 11.75 11.38 17.13
N LEU A 189 12.66 11.20 18.09
CA LEU A 189 12.37 11.36 19.52
C LEU A 189 11.77 12.73 19.86
N ARG A 190 12.34 13.80 19.32
CA ARG A 190 11.83 15.17 19.51
C ARG A 190 10.39 15.32 19.00
N VAL A 191 10.11 14.78 17.81
CA VAL A 191 8.79 14.91 17.17
C VAL A 191 7.73 14.06 17.88
N VAL A 192 8.07 12.86 18.35
CA VAL A 192 7.10 12.01 19.08
C VAL A 192 6.86 12.44 20.53
N GLY A 193 7.69 13.37 21.04
CA GLY A 193 7.59 13.93 22.38
C GLY A 193 8.07 12.99 23.49
N TYR A 194 8.94 12.03 23.19
CA TYR A 194 9.51 11.16 24.22
C TYR A 194 10.66 11.86 24.94
N GLY A 195 10.46 12.11 26.24
CA GLY A 195 11.41 12.77 27.13
C GLY A 195 11.76 11.92 28.35
N LYS A 196 12.50 12.51 29.30
CA LYS A 196 12.91 11.86 30.56
C LYS A 196 11.71 11.37 31.38
N ASP A 197 10.65 12.16 31.42
CA ASP A 197 9.47 11.91 32.26
C ASP A 197 8.37 11.13 31.53
N THR A 198 8.60 10.69 30.29
CA THR A 198 7.65 9.84 29.58
C THR A 198 7.62 8.44 30.21
N PRO A 199 6.48 7.97 30.73
CA PRO A 199 6.39 6.62 31.28
C PRO A 199 6.49 5.57 30.18
N ASN A 200 6.94 4.37 30.54
CA ASN A 200 6.84 3.21 29.67
C ASN A 200 5.36 2.83 29.47
N PRO A 201 4.90 2.60 28.23
CA PRO A 201 3.54 2.11 28.01
C PRO A 201 3.40 0.66 28.47
N PRO A 202 2.18 0.18 28.75
CA PRO A 202 1.94 -1.24 28.96
C PRO A 202 2.45 -2.05 27.77
N GLY A 203 3.22 -3.10 28.03
CA GLY A 203 3.72 -3.97 26.97
C GLY A 203 4.98 -3.46 26.25
N GLY A 204 5.66 -2.41 26.74
CA GLY A 204 6.86 -1.91 26.07
C GLY A 204 7.77 -1.02 26.91
N GLU A 205 9.00 -0.84 26.46
CA GLU A 205 10.05 -0.09 27.15
C GLU A 205 10.64 1.00 26.25
N ILE A 206 10.76 2.22 26.80
CA ILE A 206 11.57 3.30 26.24
C ILE A 206 12.95 3.21 26.90
N VAL A 207 13.97 2.73 26.19
CA VAL A 207 15.30 2.50 26.76
C VAL A 207 15.98 3.84 27.05
N ARG A 208 16.52 3.99 28.26
CA ARG A 208 17.13 5.23 28.77
C ARG A 208 18.62 5.08 29.04
N ASP A 209 19.35 6.18 28.90
CA ASP A 209 20.75 6.27 29.32
C ASP A 209 20.87 6.42 30.86
N SER A 210 22.10 6.48 31.37
CA SER A 210 22.38 6.65 32.80
C SER A 210 21.91 7.99 33.38
N ALA A 211 21.62 8.99 32.54
CA ALA A 211 21.06 10.28 32.95
C ALA A 211 19.51 10.31 32.89
N GLY A 212 18.90 9.22 32.41
CA GLY A 212 17.45 9.04 32.26
C GLY A 212 16.88 9.54 30.93
N ASN A 213 17.72 9.96 29.98
CA ASN A 213 17.25 10.43 28.68
C ASN A 213 16.88 9.23 27.78
N PRO A 214 15.80 9.30 26.99
CA PRO A 214 15.51 8.28 25.98
C PRO A 214 16.67 8.16 24.99
N THR A 215 17.14 6.95 24.76
CA THR A 215 18.25 6.68 23.81
C THR A 215 17.78 6.74 22.36
N GLY A 216 16.53 6.34 22.09
CA GLY A 216 16.00 6.11 20.75
C GLY A 216 15.67 4.64 20.48
N LEU A 217 16.05 3.72 21.38
CA LEU A 217 15.65 2.33 21.30
C LEU A 217 14.33 2.10 22.06
N LEU A 218 13.37 1.48 21.37
CA LEU A 218 12.11 1.00 21.94
C LEU A 218 12.12 -0.53 21.91
N LEU A 219 11.68 -1.17 23.00
CA LEU A 219 11.55 -2.63 23.08
C LEU A 219 10.08 -3.01 23.27
N ALA A 220 9.62 -4.02 22.54
CA ALA A 220 8.35 -4.69 22.77
C ALA A 220 8.50 -5.71 23.90
N GLN A 221 7.61 -5.67 24.90
CA GLN A 221 7.68 -6.55 26.07
C GLN A 221 6.28 -6.72 26.72
N PRO A 222 5.44 -7.69 26.34
CA PRO A 222 5.68 -8.75 25.35
C PRO A 222 5.14 -8.46 23.95
N ASN A 223 4.58 -7.27 23.69
CA ASN A 223 3.88 -6.99 22.44
C ASN A 223 4.35 -5.71 21.76
N ALA A 224 4.12 -5.63 20.45
CA ALA A 224 4.60 -4.55 19.60
C ALA A 224 3.79 -3.23 19.71
N THR A 225 2.92 -3.07 20.72
CA THR A 225 2.03 -1.90 20.84
C THR A 225 2.80 -0.58 20.89
N ILE A 226 3.91 -0.53 21.65
CA ILE A 226 4.77 0.66 21.69
C ILE A 226 5.32 1.01 20.30
N LEU A 227 5.67 0.01 19.50
CA LEU A 227 6.25 0.19 18.19
C LEU A 227 5.21 0.76 17.22
N TYR A 228 4.01 0.20 17.20
CA TYR A 228 2.93 0.66 16.33
C TYR A 228 2.37 2.02 16.73
N SER A 229 2.15 2.25 18.02
CA SER A 229 1.65 3.53 18.51
C SER A 229 2.66 4.65 18.24
N THR A 230 3.96 4.37 18.33
CA THR A 230 5.00 5.33 17.94
C THR A 230 5.00 5.59 16.44
N LEU A 231 4.93 4.54 15.61
CA LEU A 231 4.85 4.68 14.15
C LEU A 231 3.62 5.49 13.71
N ALA A 232 2.48 5.29 14.40
CA ALA A 232 1.22 6.00 14.14
C ALA A 232 1.26 7.50 14.49
N LYS A 233 2.23 7.96 15.28
CA LYS A 233 2.48 9.40 15.50
C LYS A 233 3.15 10.08 14.31
N GLY A 234 3.67 9.32 13.35
CA GLY A 234 4.23 9.85 12.12
C GLY A 234 3.15 10.43 11.18
N PRO A 235 3.53 11.26 10.20
CA PRO A 235 2.59 11.83 9.23
C PRO A 235 1.84 10.76 8.41
N LYS A 236 0.54 10.96 8.18
CA LYS A 236 -0.28 10.12 7.27
C LYS A 236 -0.18 10.68 5.85
N LEU A 237 -0.15 9.81 4.83
CA LEU A 237 -0.29 10.24 3.45
C LEU A 237 -1.70 10.81 3.22
N PRO A 238 -1.87 11.90 2.46
CA PRO A 238 -3.19 12.27 1.96
C PRO A 238 -3.77 11.15 1.08
N GLU A 239 -5.10 11.10 0.95
CA GLU A 239 -5.81 10.00 0.28
C GLU A 239 -5.32 9.72 -1.15
N ASP A 240 -5.16 10.74 -2.00
CA ASP A 240 -4.64 10.57 -3.37
C ASP A 240 -3.25 9.89 -3.40
N TYR A 241 -2.42 10.17 -2.40
CA TYR A 241 -1.11 9.54 -2.26
C TYR A 241 -1.21 8.12 -1.72
N GLN A 242 -2.21 7.80 -0.90
CA GLN A 242 -2.50 6.42 -0.48
C GLN A 242 -2.96 5.58 -1.67
N ILE A 243 -3.84 6.10 -2.53
CA ILE A 243 -4.24 5.43 -3.79
C ILE A 243 -3.00 5.13 -4.63
N ASN A 244 -2.12 6.12 -4.84
CA ASN A 244 -0.87 5.89 -5.57
C ASN A 244 0.03 4.86 -4.86
N SER A 245 0.16 4.94 -3.55
CA SER A 245 0.95 4.02 -2.72
C SER A 245 0.46 2.57 -2.86
N THR A 246 -0.85 2.34 -2.77
CA THR A 246 -1.43 1.01 -2.95
C THR A 246 -1.21 0.47 -4.36
N ARG A 247 -1.32 1.31 -5.41
CA ARG A 247 -0.96 0.90 -6.79
C ARG A 247 0.50 0.48 -6.91
N HIS A 248 1.42 1.22 -6.28
CA HIS A 248 2.84 0.86 -6.27
C HIS A 248 3.10 -0.44 -5.53
N PHE A 249 2.42 -0.66 -4.40
CA PHE A 249 2.58 -1.90 -3.65
C PHE A 249 2.05 -3.11 -4.42
N MET A 250 0.87 -3.01 -5.03
CA MET A 250 0.34 -4.07 -5.88
C MET A 250 1.28 -4.40 -7.05
N ARG A 251 1.89 -3.37 -7.67
CA ARG A 251 2.89 -3.56 -8.72
C ARG A 251 4.14 -4.28 -8.22
N GLU A 252 4.59 -3.97 -7.00
CA GLU A 252 5.75 -4.61 -6.39
C GLU A 252 5.49 -6.10 -6.13
N VAL A 253 4.34 -6.47 -5.54
CA VAL A 253 4.00 -7.88 -5.31
C VAL A 253 3.78 -8.64 -6.63
N ASN A 254 3.20 -8.00 -7.65
CA ASN A 254 3.15 -8.56 -9.00
C ASN A 254 4.54 -8.84 -9.58
N SER A 255 5.52 -7.96 -9.31
CA SER A 255 6.90 -8.15 -9.75
C SER A 255 7.58 -9.38 -9.16
N LEU A 256 6.96 -10.02 -8.17
CA LEU A 256 7.38 -11.25 -7.52
C LEU A 256 6.58 -12.48 -7.96
N GLY A 257 5.55 -12.30 -8.81
CA GLY A 257 4.71 -13.38 -9.32
C GLY A 257 3.41 -13.59 -8.55
N VAL A 258 3.11 -12.72 -7.57
CA VAL A 258 1.87 -12.76 -6.79
C VAL A 258 0.73 -12.18 -7.61
N THR A 259 -0.38 -12.93 -7.66
CA THR A 259 -1.61 -12.58 -8.39
C THR A 259 -2.84 -12.54 -7.50
N SER A 260 -2.79 -13.18 -6.34
CA SER A 260 -3.87 -13.18 -5.35
C SER A 260 -3.30 -13.08 -3.95
N VAL A 261 -4.06 -12.45 -3.06
CA VAL A 261 -3.70 -12.26 -1.64
C VAL A 261 -4.95 -12.41 -0.79
N ILE A 262 -4.80 -13.08 0.35
CA ILE A 262 -5.80 -13.08 1.41
C ILE A 262 -5.37 -12.04 2.45
N ASP A 263 -6.11 -10.93 2.51
CA ASP A 263 -5.86 -9.86 3.47
C ASP A 263 -6.35 -10.27 4.87
N ALA A 264 -5.46 -10.23 5.86
CA ALA A 264 -5.76 -10.64 7.23
C ALA A 264 -6.37 -9.52 8.11
N GLY A 265 -6.64 -8.33 7.55
CA GLY A 265 -7.19 -7.20 8.28
C GLY A 265 -6.20 -6.53 9.25
N GLY A 266 -6.72 -5.76 10.21
CA GLY A 266 -5.94 -5.22 11.33
C GLY A 266 -5.14 -3.94 11.06
N GLY A 267 -4.39 -3.50 12.07
CA GLY A 267 -3.53 -2.30 12.00
C GLY A 267 -4.27 -0.96 11.98
N PHE A 268 -5.33 -0.83 12.78
CA PHE A 268 -6.19 0.36 12.87
C PHE A 268 -6.94 0.68 11.55
N GLN A 269 -7.26 -0.34 10.76
CA GLN A 269 -8.16 -0.23 9.61
C GLN A 269 -9.59 -0.55 10.07
N ASN A 270 -10.38 0.47 10.34
CA ASN A 270 -11.76 0.33 10.74
C ASN A 270 -12.66 0.19 9.52
N TYR A 271 -13.24 -0.98 9.34
CA TYR A 271 -14.30 -1.24 8.37
C TYR A 271 -15.64 -0.62 8.80
N PRO A 272 -16.39 0.05 7.90
CA PRO A 272 -16.06 0.25 6.48
C PRO A 272 -15.17 1.47 6.18
N ASP A 273 -15.07 2.42 7.11
CA ASP A 273 -14.55 3.78 6.84
C ASP A 273 -13.11 3.84 6.27
N ASP A 274 -12.22 2.94 6.69
CA ASP A 274 -10.82 2.91 6.25
C ASP A 274 -10.58 2.07 4.97
N TYR A 275 -11.63 1.45 4.39
CA TYR A 275 -11.51 0.60 3.20
C TYR A 275 -11.71 1.37 1.86
N HIS A 276 -12.09 2.64 1.92
CA HIS A 276 -12.39 3.47 0.74
C HIS A 276 -11.28 3.49 -0.32
N VAL A 277 -9.99 3.45 0.05
CA VAL A 277 -8.88 3.44 -0.91
C VAL A 277 -8.90 2.19 -1.78
N ILE A 278 -9.08 1.01 -1.17
CA ILE A 278 -9.06 -0.25 -1.92
C ILE A 278 -10.37 -0.44 -2.69
N GLU A 279 -11.50 -0.02 -2.13
CA GLU A 279 -12.81 -0.02 -2.79
C GLU A 279 -12.80 0.89 -4.01
N LYS A 280 -12.24 2.11 -3.90
CA LYS A 280 -12.07 3.00 -5.04
C LYS A 280 -11.20 2.38 -6.14
N LEU A 281 -10.10 1.71 -5.77
CA LEU A 281 -9.25 1.03 -6.75
C LEU A 281 -9.97 -0.16 -7.41
N HIS A 282 -10.87 -0.83 -6.70
CA HIS A 282 -11.74 -1.87 -7.23
C HIS A 282 -12.75 -1.28 -8.22
N ASP A 283 -13.52 -0.27 -7.81
CA ASP A 283 -14.53 0.42 -8.62
C ASP A 283 -13.94 1.01 -9.92
N ASP A 284 -12.73 1.57 -9.83
CA ASP A 284 -12.02 2.14 -10.98
C ASP A 284 -11.37 1.06 -11.89
N GLY A 285 -11.47 -0.23 -11.54
CA GLY A 285 -10.85 -1.33 -12.29
C GLY A 285 -9.32 -1.31 -12.27
N GLN A 286 -8.74 -0.90 -11.15
CA GLN A 286 -7.30 -0.63 -10.99
C GLN A 286 -6.55 -1.63 -10.12
N LEU A 287 -7.25 -2.60 -9.52
CA LEU A 287 -6.60 -3.72 -8.84
C LEU A 287 -5.75 -4.52 -9.83
N THR A 288 -4.53 -4.87 -9.43
CA THR A 288 -3.64 -5.74 -10.21
C THR A 288 -3.35 -7.06 -9.51
N VAL A 289 -3.97 -7.26 -8.35
CA VAL A 289 -3.91 -8.44 -7.49
C VAL A 289 -5.34 -8.70 -7.04
N ARG A 290 -5.75 -9.97 -6.99
CA ARG A 290 -7.04 -10.36 -6.41
C ARG A 290 -6.96 -10.35 -4.89
N ILE A 291 -7.93 -9.75 -4.23
CA ILE A 291 -7.91 -9.58 -2.78
C ILE A 291 -9.17 -10.22 -2.19
N SER A 292 -8.94 -11.19 -1.32
CA SER A 292 -9.97 -11.76 -0.44
C SER A 292 -9.71 -11.26 0.98
N TYR A 293 -10.56 -10.38 1.51
CA TYR A 293 -10.27 -9.70 2.79
C TYR A 293 -11.05 -10.27 3.97
N ASN A 294 -10.39 -10.32 5.13
CA ASN A 294 -11.00 -10.69 6.41
C ASN A 294 -11.23 -9.44 7.28
N LEU A 295 -12.28 -9.47 8.10
CA LEU A 295 -12.62 -8.40 9.03
C LEU A 295 -12.11 -8.70 10.43
N PHE A 296 -11.35 -7.75 10.96
CA PHE A 296 -10.62 -7.81 12.22
C PHE A 296 -11.32 -6.95 13.27
N THR A 297 -11.38 -7.39 14.54
CA THR A 297 -12.05 -6.63 15.61
C THR A 297 -11.44 -5.24 15.86
N GLN A 298 -12.27 -4.22 16.03
CA GLN A 298 -11.83 -2.83 16.05
C GLN A 298 -11.68 -2.29 17.47
N LYS A 299 -12.58 -2.68 18.37
CA LYS A 299 -12.70 -2.05 19.70
C LYS A 299 -12.61 -3.09 20.82
N PRO A 300 -11.65 -2.93 21.76
CA PRO A 300 -11.57 -3.80 22.92
C PRO A 300 -12.89 -3.81 23.71
N LYS A 301 -13.37 -5.01 24.06
CA LYS A 301 -14.64 -5.28 24.76
C LYS A 301 -15.92 -5.02 23.97
N GLU A 302 -15.82 -4.62 22.70
CA GLU A 302 -16.95 -4.47 21.78
C GLU A 302 -16.86 -5.48 20.61
N GLU A 303 -16.01 -6.51 20.73
CA GLU A 303 -15.65 -7.39 19.62
C GLU A 303 -16.86 -8.18 19.10
N LEU A 304 -17.72 -8.68 19.99
CA LEU A 304 -18.98 -9.31 19.60
C LEU A 304 -19.91 -8.33 18.87
N ALA A 305 -19.96 -7.07 19.29
CA ALA A 305 -20.79 -6.06 18.67
C ALA A 305 -20.29 -5.70 17.26
N ASP A 306 -18.98 -5.64 17.07
CA ASP A 306 -18.34 -5.47 15.76
C ASP A 306 -18.83 -6.56 14.78
N PHE A 307 -18.65 -7.84 15.13
CA PHE A 307 -19.07 -8.95 14.28
C PHE A 307 -20.59 -9.03 14.11
N ALA A 308 -21.37 -8.80 15.17
CA ALA A 308 -22.83 -8.78 15.09
C ALA A 308 -23.38 -7.66 14.17
N GLY A 309 -22.61 -6.58 14.03
CA GLY A 309 -22.85 -5.53 13.04
C GLY A 309 -22.51 -6.00 11.62
N TRP A 310 -21.32 -6.56 11.40
CA TRP A 310 -20.85 -6.90 10.06
C TRP A 310 -21.58 -8.09 9.42
N VAL A 311 -21.99 -9.09 10.20
CA VAL A 311 -22.79 -10.23 9.66
C VAL A 311 -24.12 -9.79 9.06
N LYS A 312 -24.61 -8.58 9.38
CA LYS A 312 -25.82 -7.98 8.80
C LYS A 312 -25.53 -7.10 7.57
N GLN A 313 -24.26 -6.73 7.35
CA GLN A 313 -23.84 -5.78 6.31
C GLN A 313 -23.16 -6.46 5.13
N VAL A 314 -22.39 -7.52 5.39
CA VAL A 314 -21.67 -8.27 4.36
C VAL A 314 -21.87 -9.77 4.49
N THR A 315 -21.63 -10.52 3.42
CA THR A 315 -21.65 -11.99 3.45
C THR A 315 -20.37 -12.58 2.87
N PRO A 316 -19.89 -13.74 3.34
CA PRO A 316 -18.72 -14.41 2.78
C PRO A 316 -18.88 -14.64 1.27
N GLY A 317 -17.89 -14.21 0.49
CA GLY A 317 -17.92 -14.26 -0.97
C GLY A 317 -18.56 -13.04 -1.65
N GLN A 318 -19.13 -12.09 -0.91
CA GLN A 318 -19.61 -10.82 -1.48
C GLN A 318 -18.49 -10.07 -2.18
N GLY A 319 -18.75 -9.62 -3.41
CA GLY A 319 -17.76 -8.98 -4.28
C GLY A 319 -17.67 -9.70 -5.63
N ASP A 320 -16.49 -9.72 -6.23
CA ASP A 320 -16.23 -10.38 -7.51
C ASP A 320 -14.90 -11.16 -7.53
N ASP A 321 -14.41 -11.50 -8.73
CA ASP A 321 -13.16 -12.25 -8.90
C ASP A 321 -11.89 -11.45 -8.54
N SER A 322 -12.00 -10.14 -8.28
CA SER A 322 -10.90 -9.22 -8.00
C SER A 322 -10.88 -8.70 -6.57
N TYR A 323 -12.04 -8.43 -5.97
CA TYR A 323 -12.16 -7.97 -4.59
C TYR A 323 -13.40 -8.57 -3.95
N ARG A 324 -13.21 -9.26 -2.82
CA ARG A 324 -14.31 -9.95 -2.13
C ARG A 324 -14.07 -10.12 -0.64
N HIS A 325 -15.16 -10.14 0.11
CA HIS A 325 -15.15 -10.49 1.52
C HIS A 325 -14.95 -11.99 1.70
N ASN A 326 -14.08 -12.39 2.63
CA ASN A 326 -13.77 -13.79 2.91
C ASN A 326 -14.33 -14.29 4.26
N GLY A 327 -14.21 -13.48 5.31
CA GLY A 327 -14.66 -13.88 6.65
C GLY A 327 -14.07 -13.01 7.76
N ALA A 328 -13.97 -13.58 8.95
CA ALA A 328 -13.49 -12.89 10.16
C ALA A 328 -12.01 -13.16 10.48
N GLY A 329 -11.40 -12.30 11.30
CA GLY A 329 -10.03 -12.41 11.81
C GLY A 329 -9.03 -11.46 11.11
N GLU A 330 -7.74 -11.53 11.42
CA GLU A 330 -7.02 -12.52 12.24
C GLU A 330 -7.11 -12.40 13.76
N MET A 331 -7.61 -11.27 14.29
CA MET A 331 -7.91 -11.11 15.71
C MET A 331 -9.43 -11.09 15.88
N LEU A 332 -9.96 -12.12 16.54
CA LEU A 332 -11.38 -12.25 16.83
C LEU A 332 -11.74 -11.58 18.16
N VAL A 333 -10.90 -11.74 19.17
CA VAL A 333 -11.01 -11.02 20.45
C VAL A 333 -9.63 -10.64 20.94
N TYR A 334 -9.50 -9.49 21.60
CA TYR A 334 -8.21 -9.01 22.12
C TYR A 334 -7.64 -9.95 23.20
N SER A 335 -8.49 -10.66 23.94
CA SER A 335 -8.09 -11.62 24.97
C SER A 335 -7.53 -12.94 24.41
N ALA A 336 -7.65 -13.19 23.11
CA ALA A 336 -7.11 -14.36 22.40
C ALA A 336 -5.90 -14.02 21.53
N ALA A 337 -5.39 -12.79 21.59
CA ALA A 337 -4.23 -12.36 20.84
C ALA A 337 -2.93 -12.75 21.57
N ASP A 338 -2.32 -13.86 21.17
CA ASP A 338 -0.93 -14.11 21.53
C ASP A 338 0.04 -13.29 20.66
N PHE A 339 1.25 -13.09 21.16
CA PHE A 339 2.27 -12.26 20.52
C PHE A 339 3.60 -13.02 20.42
N GLU A 340 4.17 -12.96 19.23
CA GLU A 340 5.27 -13.76 18.71
C GLU A 340 6.67 -13.15 18.92
N ASP A 341 6.90 -12.47 20.04
CA ASP A 341 8.24 -11.97 20.35
C ASP A 341 9.09 -13.06 20.99
N PHE A 342 9.81 -13.81 20.15
CA PHE A 342 10.76 -14.83 20.58
C PHE A 342 11.98 -14.28 21.30
N ARG A 343 12.01 -13.00 21.72
CA ARG A 343 13.02 -12.41 22.59
C ARG A 343 12.54 -12.13 24.01
N VAL A 344 11.28 -12.43 24.32
CA VAL A 344 10.75 -12.43 25.69
C VAL A 344 10.06 -13.75 26.02
N ALA A 345 9.64 -13.94 27.25
CA ALA A 345 8.84 -15.11 27.60
C ALA A 345 7.49 -15.07 26.88
N ARG A 346 6.96 -16.25 26.50
CA ARG A 346 5.61 -16.37 25.95
C ARG A 346 4.61 -15.73 26.94
N PRO A 347 3.71 -14.84 26.48
CA PRO A 347 2.65 -14.32 27.34
C PRO A 347 1.59 -15.40 27.64
N ASP A 348 1.05 -15.39 28.86
CA ASP A 348 -0.12 -16.20 29.19
C ASP A 348 -1.41 -15.46 28.80
N MET A 349 -2.35 -16.20 28.23
CA MET A 349 -3.64 -15.65 27.86
C MET A 349 -4.53 -15.43 29.10
N PRO A 350 -5.30 -14.34 29.19
CA PRO A 350 -6.14 -14.05 30.34
C PRO A 350 -7.21 -15.13 30.58
N PRO A 351 -7.70 -15.33 31.82
CA PRO A 351 -8.79 -16.27 32.11
C PRO A 351 -10.12 -15.96 31.41
N SER A 352 -10.30 -14.74 30.90
CA SER A 352 -11.52 -14.34 30.19
C SER A 352 -11.57 -14.82 28.73
N MET A 353 -10.45 -15.28 28.16
CA MET A 353 -10.30 -15.58 26.74
C MET A 353 -11.45 -16.44 26.18
N GLU A 354 -11.80 -17.55 26.83
CA GLU A 354 -12.85 -18.45 26.35
C GLU A 354 -14.22 -17.82 26.42
N GLY A 355 -14.51 -17.07 27.49
CA GLY A 355 -15.78 -16.37 27.68
C GLY A 355 -15.98 -15.21 26.70
N ASP A 356 -14.88 -14.55 26.29
CA ASP A 356 -14.91 -13.51 25.27
C ASP A 356 -15.02 -14.13 23.85
N LEU A 357 -14.30 -15.22 23.59
CA LEU A 357 -14.19 -15.85 22.26
C LEU A 357 -15.43 -16.68 21.89
N GLU A 358 -16.05 -17.40 22.83
CA GLU A 358 -17.18 -18.30 22.56
C GLU A 358 -18.38 -17.62 21.90
N PRO A 359 -18.85 -16.46 22.37
CA PRO A 359 -19.96 -15.75 21.73
C PRO A 359 -19.64 -15.33 20.28
N VAL A 360 -18.39 -14.92 20.02
CA VAL A 360 -17.95 -14.53 18.67
C VAL A 360 -17.93 -15.75 17.74
N ILE A 361 -17.35 -16.87 18.19
CA ILE A 361 -17.29 -18.10 17.38
C ILE A 361 -18.69 -18.65 17.12
N ARG A 362 -19.57 -18.66 18.12
CA ARG A 362 -20.96 -19.08 17.94
C ARG A 362 -21.68 -18.21 16.91
N LEU A 363 -21.57 -16.89 17.02
CA LEU A 363 -22.16 -15.96 16.05
C LEU A 363 -21.66 -16.24 14.63
N LEU A 364 -20.35 -16.41 14.44
CA LEU A 364 -19.76 -16.69 13.13
C LEU A 364 -20.20 -18.05 12.59
N ALA A 365 -20.26 -19.08 13.43
CA ALA A 365 -20.72 -20.42 13.07
C ALA A 365 -22.20 -20.44 12.63
N GLU A 366 -23.07 -19.78 13.39
CA GLU A 366 -24.51 -19.65 13.08
C GLU A 366 -24.76 -18.94 11.75
N ASN A 367 -23.89 -17.97 11.41
CA ASN A 367 -23.95 -17.25 10.14
C ASN A 367 -23.10 -17.90 9.02
N ARG A 368 -22.47 -19.05 9.28
CA ARG A 368 -21.60 -19.78 8.34
C ARG A 368 -20.43 -18.94 7.80
N TRP A 369 -19.93 -18.01 8.61
CA TRP A 369 -18.75 -17.21 8.28
C TRP A 369 -17.46 -18.01 8.49
N PRO A 370 -16.57 -18.10 7.48
CA PRO A 370 -15.20 -18.52 7.71
C PRO A 370 -14.50 -17.57 8.70
N TRP A 371 -13.57 -18.09 9.50
CA TRP A 371 -12.73 -17.26 10.35
C TRP A 371 -11.29 -17.75 10.40
N ARG A 372 -10.40 -16.82 10.67
CA ARG A 372 -9.00 -17.10 10.98
C ARG A 372 -8.66 -16.56 12.36
N LEU A 373 -7.76 -17.22 13.07
CA LEU A 373 -7.28 -16.77 14.37
C LEU A 373 -5.75 -16.83 14.41
N HIS A 374 -5.13 -15.69 14.70
CA HIS A 374 -3.71 -15.61 15.03
C HIS A 374 -3.44 -16.48 16.27
N ALA A 375 -2.57 -17.49 16.13
CA ALA A 375 -2.10 -18.26 17.27
C ALA A 375 -0.71 -18.85 17.00
N THR A 376 0.30 -18.24 17.61
CA THR A 376 1.69 -18.70 17.55
C THR A 376 1.89 -19.95 18.41
N TYR A 377 1.22 -20.01 19.57
CA TYR A 377 1.52 -20.98 20.61
C TYR A 377 0.45 -22.06 20.82
N ASP A 378 0.90 -23.28 21.13
CA ASP A 378 0.04 -24.43 21.43
C ASP A 378 -0.96 -24.14 22.55
N GLU A 379 -0.57 -23.36 23.55
CA GLU A 379 -1.41 -23.02 24.70
C GLU A 379 -2.62 -22.16 24.30
N THR A 380 -2.43 -21.23 23.37
CA THR A 380 -3.51 -20.41 22.79
C THR A 380 -4.40 -21.28 21.89
N ILE A 381 -3.79 -22.09 21.03
CA ILE A 381 -4.49 -23.01 20.12
C ILE A 381 -5.36 -23.99 20.91
N GLY A 382 -4.81 -24.56 21.99
CA GLY A 382 -5.51 -25.52 22.84
C GLY A 382 -6.79 -24.95 23.45
N ARG A 383 -6.71 -23.74 24.00
CA ARG A 383 -7.85 -23.03 24.62
C ARG A 383 -8.88 -22.57 23.59
N ALA A 384 -8.43 -22.07 22.43
CA ALA A 384 -9.35 -21.74 21.33
C ALA A 384 -10.07 -22.99 20.81
N LEU A 385 -9.39 -24.13 20.71
CA LEU A 385 -10.03 -25.40 20.32
C LEU A 385 -11.06 -25.88 21.35
N ASP A 386 -10.86 -25.66 22.64
CA ASP A 386 -11.88 -25.99 23.67
C ASP A 386 -13.19 -25.22 23.42
N VAL A 387 -13.08 -23.95 23.01
CA VAL A 387 -14.21 -23.14 22.56
C VAL A 387 -14.83 -23.70 21.28
N TYR A 388 -14.01 -24.03 20.28
CA TYR A 388 -14.51 -24.52 18.99
C TYR A 388 -15.24 -25.86 19.14
N GLU A 389 -14.72 -26.77 19.95
CA GLU A 389 -15.38 -28.05 20.29
C GLU A 389 -16.68 -27.81 21.03
N THR A 390 -16.72 -26.84 21.95
CA THR A 390 -17.94 -26.47 22.68
C THR A 390 -19.02 -25.98 21.72
N VAL A 391 -18.71 -25.04 20.83
CA VAL A 391 -19.65 -24.52 19.83
C VAL A 391 -20.05 -25.61 18.84
N ASN A 392 -19.12 -26.45 18.37
CA ASN A 392 -19.38 -27.51 17.40
C ASN A 392 -20.42 -28.54 17.86
N ARG A 393 -20.59 -28.73 19.17
CA ARG A 393 -21.64 -29.61 19.73
C ARG A 393 -23.04 -29.09 19.46
N ASP A 394 -23.21 -27.77 19.42
CA ASP A 394 -24.51 -27.12 19.23
C ASP A 394 -24.72 -26.66 17.78
N VAL A 395 -23.66 -26.12 17.16
CA VAL A 395 -23.65 -25.55 15.82
C VAL A 395 -22.50 -26.19 15.04
N PRO A 396 -22.76 -27.17 14.15
CA PRO A 396 -21.71 -27.90 13.46
C PRO A 396 -20.81 -26.98 12.60
N LEU A 397 -19.50 -27.07 12.82
CA LEU A 397 -18.49 -26.30 12.09
C LEU A 397 -18.15 -26.90 10.72
N ALA A 398 -18.59 -28.13 10.45
CA ALA A 398 -18.34 -28.82 9.19
C ALA A 398 -18.75 -27.96 7.98
N GLY A 399 -17.84 -27.84 7.01
CA GLY A 399 -18.04 -27.02 5.81
C GLY A 399 -17.87 -25.51 6.02
N ILE A 400 -17.35 -25.06 7.17
CA ILE A 400 -16.83 -23.71 7.38
C ILE A 400 -15.31 -23.79 7.31
N ASN A 401 -14.68 -23.02 6.43
CA ASN A 401 -13.22 -23.01 6.29
C ASN A 401 -12.58 -22.15 7.38
N TRP A 402 -12.57 -22.64 8.62
CA TRP A 402 -11.91 -21.98 9.75
C TRP A 402 -10.47 -22.49 9.93
N PHE A 403 -9.57 -21.61 10.39
CA PHE A 403 -8.15 -21.98 10.51
C PHE A 403 -7.37 -21.13 11.51
N PHE A 404 -6.22 -21.65 11.93
CA PHE A 404 -5.21 -20.90 12.66
C PHE A 404 -4.13 -20.35 11.74
N ASP A 405 -3.60 -19.18 12.08
CA ASP A 405 -2.39 -18.63 11.48
C ASP A 405 -1.16 -18.94 12.35
N HIS A 406 -0.01 -19.11 11.69
CA HIS A 406 1.31 -19.35 12.29
C HIS A 406 1.52 -20.76 12.84
N ALA A 407 1.01 -21.05 14.04
CA ALA A 407 1.10 -22.34 14.72
C ALA A 407 2.54 -22.87 14.95
N GLU A 408 3.49 -21.98 15.26
CA GLU A 408 4.90 -22.31 15.47
C GLU A 408 5.14 -23.41 16.51
N THR A 409 4.44 -23.42 17.63
CA THR A 409 4.69 -24.41 18.70
C THR A 409 3.61 -25.48 18.84
N ILE A 410 2.67 -25.58 17.88
CA ILE A 410 1.52 -26.49 17.97
C ILE A 410 1.92 -27.95 18.26
N SER A 411 1.18 -28.58 19.16
CA SER A 411 1.31 -29.99 19.53
C SER A 411 0.61 -30.92 18.53
N GLU A 412 1.06 -32.18 18.47
CA GLU A 412 0.41 -33.20 17.63
C GLU A 412 -1.05 -33.42 18.04
N ARG A 413 -1.35 -33.34 19.35
CA ARG A 413 -2.71 -33.42 19.86
C ARG A 413 -3.61 -32.34 19.25
N ASN A 414 -3.15 -31.10 19.21
CA ASN A 414 -3.95 -30.01 18.65
C ASN A 414 -4.04 -30.08 17.12
N ILE A 415 -3.04 -30.63 16.43
CA ILE A 415 -3.16 -30.98 14.99
C ILE A 415 -4.30 -31.99 14.77
N ASP A 416 -4.37 -33.04 15.60
CA ASP A 416 -5.42 -34.06 15.49
C ASP A 416 -6.82 -33.51 15.81
N ARG A 417 -6.92 -32.60 16.78
CA ARG A 417 -8.17 -31.88 17.09
C ARG A 417 -8.63 -31.00 15.93
N ILE A 418 -7.72 -30.27 15.30
CA ILE A 418 -8.02 -29.47 14.10
C ILE A 418 -8.54 -30.37 12.98
N ALA A 419 -7.88 -31.51 12.74
CA ALA A 419 -8.30 -32.48 11.74
C ALA A 419 -9.71 -33.03 12.03
N ALA A 420 -9.99 -33.40 13.27
CA ALA A 420 -11.29 -33.94 13.68
C ALA A 420 -12.44 -32.94 13.50
N LEU A 421 -12.17 -31.64 13.65
CA LEU A 421 -13.16 -30.57 13.51
C LEU A 421 -13.22 -29.99 12.08
N GLY A 422 -12.36 -30.45 11.16
CA GLY A 422 -12.32 -30.00 9.77
C GLY A 422 -11.71 -28.61 9.54
N GLY A 423 -10.83 -28.16 10.44
CA GLY A 423 -10.11 -26.89 10.29
C GLY A 423 -8.81 -27.00 9.51
N GLY A 424 -8.17 -25.85 9.27
CA GLY A 424 -6.88 -25.75 8.58
C GLY A 424 -5.83 -24.94 9.33
N ILE A 425 -4.64 -24.83 8.74
CA ILE A 425 -3.54 -23.99 9.25
C ILE A 425 -2.87 -23.24 8.09
N ALA A 426 -2.73 -21.93 8.20
CA ALA A 426 -1.90 -21.14 7.31
C ALA A 426 -0.56 -20.85 8.00
N VAL A 427 0.56 -21.33 7.43
CA VAL A 427 1.91 -21.09 7.96
C VAL A 427 2.58 -19.94 7.22
N GLN A 428 3.32 -19.11 7.94
CA GLN A 428 4.04 -17.98 7.37
C GLN A 428 5.54 -18.12 7.64
N HIS A 429 6.35 -17.65 6.70
CA HIS A 429 7.80 -17.86 6.71
C HIS A 429 8.57 -16.97 7.70
N ARG A 430 7.91 -16.54 8.78
CA ARG A 430 8.50 -15.79 9.89
C ARG A 430 9.74 -16.48 10.47
N MET A 431 9.71 -17.80 10.57
CA MET A 431 10.84 -18.60 11.03
C MET A 431 12.08 -18.46 10.13
N ALA A 432 11.94 -18.00 8.87
CA ALA A 432 13.08 -17.64 8.04
C ALA A 432 13.83 -16.38 8.54
N TYR A 433 13.15 -15.50 9.29
CA TYR A 433 13.69 -14.25 9.84
C TYR A 433 14.01 -14.35 11.34
N GLN A 434 13.22 -15.11 12.08
CA GLN A 434 13.27 -15.17 13.55
C GLN A 434 13.79 -16.50 14.10
N GLY A 435 14.20 -17.43 13.23
CA GLY A 435 14.65 -18.76 13.64
C GLY A 435 15.85 -18.73 14.58
N GLU A 436 16.76 -17.77 14.41
CA GLU A 436 17.89 -17.53 15.32
C GLU A 436 17.41 -17.21 16.75
N TYR A 437 16.46 -16.29 16.90
CA TYR A 437 15.92 -15.92 18.21
C TYR A 437 15.11 -17.05 18.84
N PHE A 438 14.36 -17.80 18.02
CA PHE A 438 13.64 -18.98 18.50
C PHE A 438 14.62 -20.03 19.05
N VAL A 439 15.71 -20.31 18.34
CA VAL A 439 16.75 -21.27 18.79
C VAL A 439 17.46 -20.77 20.04
N GLU A 440 17.77 -19.47 20.14
CA GLU A 440 18.35 -18.87 21.34
C GLU A 440 17.46 -19.10 22.57
N ARG A 441 16.13 -19.01 22.39
CA ARG A 441 15.15 -19.13 23.46
C ARG A 441 14.83 -20.56 23.87
N TYR A 442 14.46 -21.37 22.89
CA TYR A 442 13.82 -22.67 23.08
C TYR A 442 14.75 -23.84 22.70
N GLY A 443 15.90 -23.53 22.10
CA GLY A 443 16.88 -24.51 21.66
C GLY A 443 16.60 -25.09 20.27
N ALA A 444 17.66 -25.63 19.64
CA ALA A 444 17.61 -26.18 18.28
C ALA A 444 16.59 -27.32 18.14
N ARG A 445 16.45 -28.17 19.16
CA ARG A 445 15.53 -29.31 19.13
C ARG A 445 14.06 -28.89 19.07
N ALA A 446 13.69 -27.79 19.71
CA ALA A 446 12.35 -27.23 19.58
C ALA A 446 12.13 -26.72 18.14
N ALA A 447 13.12 -26.00 17.59
CA ALA A 447 13.04 -25.40 16.27
C ALA A 447 12.85 -26.41 15.13
N GLU A 448 13.32 -27.65 15.27
CA GLU A 448 13.11 -28.74 14.29
C GLU A 448 11.63 -28.99 13.99
N ARG A 449 10.75 -28.68 14.95
CA ARG A 449 9.32 -28.89 14.90
C ARG A 449 8.51 -27.60 14.82
N THR A 450 9.11 -26.47 14.43
CA THR A 450 8.45 -25.16 14.54
C THR A 450 8.36 -24.41 13.21
N PRO A 451 7.18 -24.39 12.54
CA PRO A 451 6.04 -25.29 12.76
C PRO A 451 6.29 -26.72 12.22
N PRO A 452 5.55 -27.74 12.68
CA PRO A 452 5.71 -29.14 12.25
C PRO A 452 4.95 -29.43 10.93
N ILE A 453 5.31 -28.74 9.85
CA ILE A 453 4.63 -28.74 8.55
C ILE A 453 4.38 -30.15 8.00
N ALA A 454 5.38 -31.04 8.05
CA ALA A 454 5.21 -32.40 7.53
C ALA A 454 4.16 -33.20 8.33
N ARG A 455 4.08 -32.99 9.65
CA ARG A 455 3.07 -33.65 10.50
C ARG A 455 1.67 -33.11 10.23
N MET A 456 1.55 -31.80 10.02
CA MET A 456 0.28 -31.17 9.62
C MET A 456 -0.22 -31.77 8.30
N LEU A 457 0.63 -31.84 7.29
CA LEU A 457 0.29 -32.44 5.99
C LEU A 457 -0.08 -33.92 6.11
N ALA A 458 0.65 -34.69 6.94
CA ALA A 458 0.35 -36.10 7.18
C ALA A 458 -0.99 -36.32 7.92
N ALA A 459 -1.46 -35.33 8.68
CA ALA A 459 -2.78 -35.36 9.33
C ALA A 459 -3.94 -35.19 8.33
N GLY A 460 -3.65 -34.77 7.10
CA GLY A 460 -4.68 -34.47 6.10
C GLY A 460 -5.38 -33.12 6.30
N ILE A 461 -4.89 -32.26 7.19
CA ILE A 461 -5.45 -30.91 7.34
C ILE A 461 -5.05 -30.03 6.14
N PRO A 462 -5.91 -29.09 5.71
CA PRO A 462 -5.52 -28.03 4.78
C PRO A 462 -4.36 -27.21 5.37
N VAL A 463 -3.23 -27.17 4.67
CA VAL A 463 -2.07 -26.35 5.04
C VAL A 463 -1.74 -25.40 3.89
N GLY A 464 -1.78 -24.11 4.17
CA GLY A 464 -1.44 -23.04 3.24
C GLY A 464 -0.18 -22.30 3.64
N ALA A 465 0.44 -21.57 2.73
CA ALA A 465 1.65 -20.79 3.00
C ALA A 465 1.49 -19.31 2.65
N GLY A 466 2.01 -18.42 3.50
CA GLY A 466 1.92 -16.97 3.32
C GLY A 466 3.12 -16.19 3.83
N THR A 467 3.03 -14.85 3.77
CA THR A 467 4.12 -13.96 4.19
C THR A 467 3.95 -13.32 5.54
N ASP A 468 2.73 -12.97 5.93
CA ASP A 468 2.43 -12.05 7.04
C ASP A 468 3.12 -10.68 6.86
N ALA A 469 3.32 -10.28 5.61
CA ALA A 469 3.96 -9.02 5.28
C ALA A 469 3.07 -7.82 5.64
N THR A 470 3.63 -6.63 5.93
CA THR A 470 5.02 -6.20 5.67
C THR A 470 5.89 -6.07 6.92
N ARG A 471 5.32 -6.28 8.11
CA ARG A 471 6.01 -6.05 9.39
C ARG A 471 6.75 -7.30 9.88
N VAL A 472 6.13 -8.47 9.75
CA VAL A 472 6.60 -9.75 10.32
C VAL A 472 7.78 -10.31 9.55
N ALA A 473 7.68 -10.24 8.23
CA ALA A 473 8.60 -10.78 7.27
C ALA A 473 8.47 -10.00 5.96
N SER A 474 9.31 -10.34 4.98
CA SER A 474 9.21 -9.75 3.64
C SER A 474 7.96 -10.25 2.92
N TYR A 475 7.39 -9.42 2.05
CA TYR A 475 6.35 -9.83 1.09
C TYR A 475 6.89 -10.70 -0.05
N ASN A 476 8.19 -11.07 -0.05
CA ASN A 476 8.80 -11.89 -1.10
C ASN A 476 8.47 -13.40 -0.94
N PRO A 477 7.58 -13.98 -1.77
CA PRO A 477 7.17 -15.38 -1.65
C PRO A 477 8.31 -16.36 -1.93
N TRP A 478 9.33 -15.95 -2.68
CA TRP A 478 10.47 -16.81 -3.00
C TRP A 478 11.36 -17.08 -1.78
N VAL A 479 11.33 -16.20 -0.77
CA VAL A 479 11.96 -16.48 0.53
C VAL A 479 11.19 -17.57 1.25
N SER A 480 9.85 -17.51 1.26
CA SER A 480 8.98 -18.54 1.83
C SER A 480 9.16 -19.90 1.14
N LEU A 481 9.13 -19.93 -0.20
CA LEU A 481 9.38 -21.14 -0.98
C LEU A 481 10.76 -21.74 -0.70
N SER A 482 11.78 -20.90 -0.57
CA SER A 482 13.13 -21.34 -0.18
C SER A 482 13.13 -21.93 1.24
N TRP A 483 12.48 -21.28 2.21
CA TRP A 483 12.40 -21.76 3.59
C TRP A 483 11.65 -23.11 3.68
N LEU A 484 10.53 -23.26 2.99
CA LEU A 484 9.76 -24.52 2.93
C LEU A 484 10.59 -25.70 2.39
N VAL A 485 11.41 -25.45 1.36
CA VAL A 485 12.23 -26.47 0.70
C VAL A 485 13.51 -26.78 1.47
N THR A 486 14.16 -25.77 2.04
CA THR A 486 15.49 -25.90 2.65
C THR A 486 15.46 -26.05 4.16
N GLY A 487 14.40 -25.57 4.81
CA GLY A 487 14.31 -25.45 6.26
C GLY A 487 15.35 -24.51 6.85
N ARG A 488 15.81 -23.49 6.11
CA ARG A 488 16.86 -22.56 6.55
C ARG A 488 16.34 -21.14 6.77
N THR A 489 16.96 -20.45 7.72
CA THR A 489 16.81 -19.00 7.90
C THR A 489 17.57 -18.23 6.81
N ILE A 490 17.26 -16.95 6.68
CA ILE A 490 18.00 -16.01 5.83
C ILE A 490 19.45 -15.87 6.31
N GLY A 491 19.68 -15.98 7.62
CA GLY A 491 21.01 -16.02 8.21
C GLY A 491 21.84 -17.27 7.87
N GLY A 492 21.19 -18.32 7.35
CA GLY A 492 21.80 -19.59 6.96
C GLY A 492 21.65 -20.71 8.00
N LEU A 493 21.03 -20.43 9.15
CA LEU A 493 20.78 -21.41 10.20
C LEU A 493 19.83 -22.50 9.67
N SER A 494 20.20 -23.76 9.86
CA SER A 494 19.33 -24.90 9.52
C SER A 494 18.38 -25.17 10.68
N LEU A 495 17.08 -24.98 10.45
CA LEU A 495 16.03 -25.25 11.42
C LEU A 495 15.54 -26.68 11.33
N TYR A 496 15.23 -27.15 10.11
CA TYR A 496 14.48 -28.39 9.95
C TYR A 496 15.33 -29.59 9.53
N PRO A 497 15.07 -30.78 10.12
CA PRO A 497 15.53 -32.03 9.53
C PRO A 497 14.87 -32.22 8.16
N GLY A 498 15.46 -33.06 7.31
CA GLY A 498 14.93 -33.31 5.97
C GLY A 498 13.45 -33.76 5.97
N ALA A 499 13.03 -34.49 7.01
CA ALA A 499 11.67 -34.98 7.17
C ALA A 499 10.61 -33.90 7.38
N ASN A 500 10.97 -32.71 7.88
CA ASN A 500 10.02 -31.59 8.07
C ASN A 500 10.09 -30.54 6.94
N ARG A 501 10.83 -30.82 5.86
CA ARG A 501 10.87 -30.00 4.64
C ARG A 501 9.85 -30.52 3.63
N VAL A 502 9.41 -29.66 2.74
CA VAL A 502 8.49 -30.05 1.65
C VAL A 502 9.20 -30.04 0.30
N SER A 503 8.73 -30.87 -0.64
CA SER A 503 9.22 -30.85 -2.01
C SER A 503 8.90 -29.52 -2.69
N ARG A 504 9.65 -29.16 -3.74
CA ARG A 504 9.37 -27.94 -4.52
C ARG A 504 7.95 -27.89 -5.07
N GLU A 505 7.45 -29.03 -5.57
CA GLU A 505 6.09 -29.15 -6.09
C GLU A 505 5.04 -28.92 -5.01
N LYS A 506 5.24 -29.51 -3.81
CA LYS A 506 4.34 -29.29 -2.68
C LYS A 506 4.40 -27.85 -2.17
N ALA A 507 5.59 -27.26 -2.05
CA ALA A 507 5.73 -25.85 -1.70
C ALA A 507 5.01 -24.93 -2.70
N LEU A 508 5.07 -25.24 -4.00
CA LEU A 508 4.34 -24.50 -5.03
C LEU A 508 2.82 -24.70 -4.91
N ALA A 509 2.35 -25.92 -4.63
CA ALA A 509 0.94 -26.21 -4.38
C ALA A 509 0.38 -25.41 -3.20
N MET A 510 1.14 -25.36 -2.09
CA MET A 510 0.85 -24.57 -0.88
C MET A 510 0.85 -23.06 -1.12
N TRP A 511 1.44 -22.58 -2.23
CA TRP A 511 1.46 -21.17 -2.63
C TRP A 511 0.50 -20.86 -3.80
N THR A 512 -0.32 -21.84 -4.22
CA THR A 512 -1.21 -21.71 -5.38
C THR A 512 -2.59 -22.30 -5.07
N HIS A 513 -2.97 -23.43 -5.66
CA HIS A 513 -4.31 -23.99 -5.55
C HIS A 513 -4.69 -24.42 -4.12
N GLU A 514 -3.75 -24.87 -3.29
CA GLU A 514 -4.08 -25.24 -1.91
C GLU A 514 -4.42 -24.01 -1.06
N ASN A 515 -3.85 -22.85 -1.38
CA ASN A 515 -4.19 -21.58 -0.73
C ASN A 515 -5.62 -21.11 -1.03
N THR A 516 -6.26 -21.62 -2.08
CA THR A 516 -7.65 -21.26 -2.40
C THR A 516 -8.68 -21.83 -1.42
N TRP A 517 -8.30 -22.81 -0.59
CA TRP A 517 -9.16 -23.27 0.50
C TRP A 517 -9.38 -22.15 1.52
N PHE A 518 -8.33 -21.40 1.87
CA PHE A 518 -8.35 -20.30 2.85
C PHE A 518 -9.12 -19.07 2.38
N SER A 519 -9.39 -18.95 1.07
CA SER A 519 -10.22 -17.90 0.48
C SER A 519 -11.58 -18.38 -0.02
N SER A 520 -11.94 -19.65 0.22
CA SER A 520 -13.17 -20.29 -0.29
C SER A 520 -13.30 -20.16 -1.83
N GLU A 521 -12.24 -20.52 -2.55
CA GLU A 521 -12.09 -20.38 -4.01
C GLU A 521 -11.59 -21.65 -4.72
N VAL A 522 -11.70 -22.81 -4.06
CA VAL A 522 -11.28 -24.10 -4.61
C VAL A 522 -11.91 -24.33 -5.98
N GLY A 523 -11.08 -24.71 -6.96
CA GLY A 523 -11.50 -24.96 -8.35
C GLY A 523 -11.71 -23.71 -9.21
N LYS A 524 -11.61 -22.50 -8.65
CA LYS A 524 -11.78 -21.23 -9.40
C LYS A 524 -10.47 -20.70 -10.00
N LYS A 525 -9.36 -20.88 -9.27
CA LYS A 525 -8.01 -20.40 -9.62
C LYS A 525 -6.92 -21.26 -8.95
N GLY A 526 -5.65 -20.92 -9.20
CA GLY A 526 -4.49 -21.53 -8.56
C GLY A 526 -3.90 -22.72 -9.32
N GLN A 527 -4.51 -23.14 -10.42
CA GLN A 527 -3.94 -24.10 -11.37
C GLN A 527 -3.94 -23.49 -12.79
N ILE A 528 -3.06 -23.97 -13.65
CA ILE A 528 -3.15 -23.71 -15.09
C ILE A 528 -4.04 -24.81 -15.68
N LYS A 529 -5.36 -24.62 -15.54
CA LYS A 529 -6.39 -25.59 -15.94
C LYS A 529 -7.50 -24.89 -16.71
N ALA A 530 -7.98 -25.50 -17.78
CA ALA A 530 -9.06 -24.93 -18.58
C ALA A 530 -10.30 -24.59 -17.73
N GLY A 531 -10.92 -23.45 -17.99
CA GLY A 531 -12.05 -22.90 -17.23
C GLY A 531 -11.68 -22.07 -16.00
N GLN A 532 -10.51 -22.30 -15.39
CA GLN A 532 -10.03 -21.48 -14.27
C GLN A 532 -9.60 -20.09 -14.72
N LEU A 533 -9.56 -19.17 -13.76
CA LEU A 533 -9.00 -17.83 -13.96
C LEU A 533 -7.54 -17.91 -14.40
N ALA A 534 -7.19 -17.13 -15.42
CA ALA A 534 -5.89 -17.16 -16.07
C ALA A 534 -4.85 -16.33 -15.31
N ASP A 535 -4.48 -16.83 -14.13
CA ASP A 535 -3.38 -16.28 -13.35
C ASP A 535 -2.13 -17.18 -13.50
N CYS A 536 -1.08 -16.68 -14.16
CA CYS A 536 0.17 -17.40 -14.35
C CYS A 536 1.39 -16.48 -14.40
N ALA A 537 2.55 -17.04 -14.06
CA ALA A 537 3.84 -16.35 -14.09
C ALA A 537 4.84 -17.14 -14.94
N LEU A 538 5.48 -16.45 -15.90
CA LEU A 538 6.62 -16.97 -16.64
C LEU A 538 7.91 -16.55 -15.95
N LEU A 539 8.72 -17.49 -15.50
CA LEU A 539 9.82 -17.23 -14.57
C LEU A 539 11.14 -16.87 -15.26
N SER A 540 11.98 -16.11 -14.54
CA SER A 540 13.35 -15.76 -14.94
C SER A 540 14.28 -16.97 -14.98
N ALA A 541 14.01 -17.97 -14.16
CA ALA A 541 14.72 -19.24 -14.09
C ALA A 541 13.74 -20.38 -13.73
N ASP A 542 14.11 -21.62 -14.04
CA ASP A 542 13.26 -22.77 -13.73
C ASP A 542 13.33 -23.13 -12.23
N TYR A 543 12.26 -22.80 -11.50
CA TYR A 543 12.10 -23.10 -10.08
C TYR A 543 12.39 -24.57 -9.74
N PHE A 544 12.18 -25.53 -10.65
CA PHE A 544 12.43 -26.94 -10.38
C PHE A 544 13.90 -27.37 -10.61
N ALA A 545 14.70 -26.54 -11.27
CA ALA A 545 16.06 -26.89 -11.68
C ALA A 545 17.15 -26.02 -11.04
N VAL A 546 16.84 -24.79 -10.61
CA VAL A 546 17.83 -23.92 -9.99
C VAL A 546 18.38 -24.51 -8.68
N PRO A 547 19.63 -24.22 -8.29
CA PRO A 547 20.11 -24.48 -6.94
C PRO A 547 19.20 -23.85 -5.87
N GLU A 548 19.09 -24.47 -4.71
CA GLU A 548 18.19 -23.99 -3.64
C GLU A 548 18.48 -22.54 -3.21
N HIS A 549 19.76 -22.17 -3.12
CA HIS A 549 20.17 -20.81 -2.76
C HIS A 549 19.81 -19.74 -3.82
N ASP A 550 19.41 -20.15 -5.02
CA ASP A 550 18.96 -19.24 -6.09
C ASP A 550 17.44 -19.03 -6.10
N ILE A 551 16.67 -19.83 -5.34
CA ILE A 551 15.21 -19.72 -5.27
C ILE A 551 14.76 -18.29 -4.88
N PRO A 552 15.30 -17.63 -3.83
CA PRO A 552 14.86 -16.28 -3.43
C PRO A 552 15.02 -15.18 -4.50
N HIS A 553 15.84 -15.44 -5.52
CA HIS A 553 16.18 -14.51 -6.60
C HIS A 553 15.32 -14.67 -7.86
N ILE A 554 14.42 -15.65 -7.89
CA ILE A 554 13.49 -15.84 -9.01
C ILE A 554 12.55 -14.63 -9.11
N ARG A 555 12.26 -14.21 -10.34
CA ARG A 555 11.30 -13.14 -10.66
C ARG A 555 10.49 -13.53 -11.91
N PRO A 556 9.23 -13.12 -12.05
CA PRO A 556 8.51 -13.22 -13.32
C PRO A 556 9.15 -12.32 -14.40
N CYS A 557 9.30 -12.86 -15.61
CA CYS A 557 9.52 -12.11 -16.85
C CYS A 557 8.21 -11.61 -17.45
N LEU A 558 7.14 -12.38 -17.28
CA LEU A 558 5.77 -12.08 -17.68
C LEU A 558 4.84 -12.52 -16.55
N LEU A 559 3.85 -11.69 -16.24
CA LEU A 559 2.75 -12.02 -15.36
C LEU A 559 1.44 -11.83 -16.12
N CYS A 560 0.61 -12.86 -16.12
CA CYS A 560 -0.77 -12.75 -16.57
C CYS A 560 -1.67 -12.90 -15.34
N SER A 561 -2.59 -11.95 -15.15
CA SER A 561 -3.67 -12.07 -14.16
C SER A 561 -4.92 -11.46 -14.76
N ALA A 562 -6.10 -12.04 -14.57
CA ALA A 562 -7.29 -11.46 -15.19
C ALA A 562 -7.66 -10.05 -14.69
N ALA A 563 -7.01 -9.57 -13.61
CA ALA A 563 -7.15 -8.20 -13.13
C ALA A 563 -6.56 -7.15 -14.10
N ARG A 564 -5.64 -7.52 -15.02
CA ARG A 564 -5.13 -6.66 -16.12
C ARG A 564 -4.48 -7.46 -17.25
N SER A 565 -4.32 -6.86 -18.44
CA SER A 565 -3.53 -7.43 -19.54
C SER A 565 -2.15 -7.92 -19.07
N CYS A 566 -1.62 -9.01 -19.66
CA CYS A 566 -0.32 -9.56 -19.25
C CYS A 566 0.75 -8.47 -19.18
N MET A 567 1.33 -8.28 -18.00
CA MET A 567 2.37 -7.29 -17.74
C MET A 567 3.73 -7.96 -17.89
N GLY A 568 4.61 -7.41 -18.72
CA GLY A 568 5.97 -7.89 -18.88
C GLY A 568 6.88 -6.80 -19.44
N LYS A 569 8.17 -6.84 -19.09
CA LYS A 569 9.16 -6.11 -19.88
C LYS A 569 9.17 -6.77 -21.26
N ALA A 570 9.06 -5.97 -22.33
CA ALA A 570 9.30 -6.48 -23.68
C ALA A 570 10.57 -7.34 -23.63
N ILE A 571 10.47 -8.59 -24.11
CA ILE A 571 11.59 -9.52 -24.21
C ILE A 571 12.51 -8.98 -25.31
N SER A 572 13.19 -7.87 -25.01
CA SER A 572 14.32 -7.37 -25.75
C SER A 572 15.45 -8.32 -25.42
N ALA A 573 15.98 -8.98 -26.45
CA ALA A 573 17.17 -9.81 -26.40
C ALA A 573 18.39 -8.98 -25.95
N ARG A 574 18.49 -8.74 -24.64
CA ARG A 574 19.62 -8.26 -23.82
C ARG A 574 19.04 -7.74 -22.50
N LEU A 575 18.98 -8.61 -21.49
CA LEU A 575 19.16 -8.14 -20.12
C LEU A 575 20.61 -7.64 -20.02
N PRO A 576 20.87 -6.42 -19.50
CA PRO A 576 22.25 -6.02 -19.22
C PRO A 576 22.84 -7.00 -18.21
N PRO A 577 24.04 -7.57 -18.46
CA PRO A 577 24.74 -8.27 -17.40
C PRO A 577 25.14 -7.20 -16.38
N HIS A 578 24.73 -7.32 -15.12
CA HIS A 578 25.43 -6.85 -13.90
C HIS A 578 24.45 -6.80 -12.71
N PHE A 579 24.14 -7.97 -12.16
CA PHE A 579 24.20 -8.16 -10.71
C PHE A 579 25.24 -9.26 -10.52
N ARG A 580 26.52 -8.87 -10.48
CA ARG A 580 27.58 -9.80 -10.09
C ARG A 580 27.62 -9.85 -8.57
N ARG A 581 27.51 -11.06 -8.03
CA ARG A 581 27.97 -11.41 -6.68
C ARG A 581 29.41 -10.89 -6.49
N PRO A 582 29.79 -10.32 -5.34
CA PRO A 582 31.19 -10.18 -4.98
C PRO A 582 31.71 -11.58 -4.62
N CYS A 583 32.35 -12.26 -5.57
CA CYS A 583 33.13 -13.45 -5.26
C CYS A 583 34.54 -12.99 -4.89
N LEU A 584 34.91 -13.14 -3.62
CA LEU A 584 36.29 -13.12 -3.14
C LEU A 584 37.04 -14.27 -3.81
N ILE A 585 38.12 -13.97 -4.54
CA ILE A 585 39.41 -14.69 -4.70
C ILE A 585 40.08 -14.21 -6.01
N GLY A 586 41.37 -13.89 -5.90
CA GLY A 586 42.22 -13.25 -6.92
C GLY A 586 42.54 -14.06 -8.20
N PRO A 587 43.40 -13.52 -9.08
CA PRO A 587 43.30 -13.73 -10.52
C PRO A 587 44.15 -14.89 -11.01
N ARG A 588 43.55 -15.79 -11.79
CA ARG A 588 44.17 -16.57 -12.89
C ARG A 588 43.11 -17.47 -13.52
N CYS A 589 42.72 -17.16 -14.75
CA CYS A 589 42.64 -18.09 -15.88
C CYS A 589 41.81 -17.47 -17.01
N ALA A 590 42.49 -17.27 -18.13
CA ALA A 590 41.89 -17.04 -19.43
C ALA A 590 41.29 -18.36 -19.94
N CYS A 591 40.07 -18.32 -20.46
CA CYS A 591 39.67 -19.22 -21.54
C CYS A 591 38.60 -18.56 -22.40
N SER A 592 38.95 -18.39 -23.66
CA SER A 592 38.16 -17.81 -24.72
C SER A 592 37.44 -18.95 -25.47
N ALA A 593 36.14 -18.81 -25.72
CA ALA A 593 35.47 -19.58 -26.76
C ALA A 593 34.50 -18.65 -27.49
N ALA A 594 34.83 -18.38 -28.75
CA ALA A 594 34.08 -17.55 -29.68
C ALA A 594 32.93 -18.36 -30.31
N ILE A 595 31.79 -17.68 -30.56
CA ILE A 595 30.85 -18.07 -31.62
C ILE A 595 30.90 -16.99 -32.69
N THR A 596 31.20 -17.47 -33.89
CA THR A 596 31.49 -16.77 -35.14
C THR A 596 30.25 -16.10 -35.73
N VAL A 597 30.37 -14.83 -36.15
CA VAL A 597 29.51 -14.26 -37.20
C VAL A 597 30.40 -13.80 -38.34
N ASN A 598 30.13 -14.36 -39.51
CA ASN A 598 30.83 -14.24 -40.76
C ASN A 598 30.57 -12.87 -41.41
N ARG A 599 31.61 -12.08 -41.73
CA ARG A 599 31.61 -11.19 -42.91
C ARG A 599 33.03 -10.73 -43.29
N LYS A 600 33.34 -10.94 -44.56
CA LYS A 600 34.58 -10.66 -45.29
C LYS A 600 34.97 -9.16 -45.26
N ARG A 601 36.24 -8.84 -44.99
CA ARG A 601 37.24 -8.34 -45.97
C ARG A 601 38.55 -7.89 -45.28
N ARG A 602 39.65 -8.09 -46.02
CA ARG A 602 41.07 -8.02 -45.65
C ARG A 602 41.60 -6.59 -45.44
N ARG A 603 42.58 -6.41 -44.55
CA ARG A 603 43.97 -5.97 -44.85
C ARG A 603 44.87 -6.00 -43.59
N ARG A 604 46.17 -6.16 -43.83
CA ARG A 604 47.23 -6.63 -42.92
C ARG A 604 47.93 -5.49 -42.13
N TRP A 605 48.30 -5.78 -40.86
CA TRP A 605 49.58 -5.65 -40.11
C TRP A 605 50.53 -4.42 -40.31
N PRO A 606 51.48 -4.09 -39.39
CA PRO A 606 51.73 -4.58 -38.01
C PRO A 606 52.00 -3.48 -36.94
N ALA A 607 52.11 -3.92 -35.68
CA ALA A 607 52.75 -3.21 -34.55
C ALA A 607 54.30 -3.18 -34.68
N PRO A 608 55.03 -2.41 -33.84
CA PRO A 608 55.62 -2.94 -32.58
C PRO A 608 55.52 -1.93 -31.41
N ALA A 609 55.36 -2.30 -30.13
CA ALA A 609 56.23 -3.01 -29.18
C ALA A 609 57.47 -2.22 -28.70
N ALA A 610 57.48 -1.83 -27.41
CA ALA A 610 58.59 -1.65 -26.44
C ALA A 610 58.12 -0.65 -25.35
N ALA A 611 57.98 -0.91 -24.05
CA ALA A 611 58.80 -1.57 -23.03
C ALA A 611 59.91 -0.68 -22.42
N LEU A 612 59.75 -0.44 -21.10
CA LEU A 612 60.75 -0.22 -20.02
C LEU A 612 61.22 1.18 -19.56
N ARG A 613 60.94 1.39 -18.25
CA ARG A 613 61.81 1.83 -17.12
C ARG A 613 62.06 3.32 -16.78
N LEU A 614 61.47 3.69 -15.64
CA LEU A 614 62.06 4.30 -14.42
C LEU A 614 63.51 4.85 -14.47
N ALA A 615 63.71 6.13 -14.13
CA ALA A 615 64.11 6.62 -12.79
C ALA A 615 64.68 8.07 -12.80
N GLY A 616 64.39 8.86 -11.75
CA GLY A 616 65.39 9.71 -11.08
C GLY A 616 65.50 11.22 -11.40
N PHE A 617 64.74 12.04 -10.65
CA PHE A 617 65.07 13.34 -10.03
C PHE A 617 66.23 14.23 -10.54
N THR A 618 65.96 15.50 -10.87
CA THR A 618 66.21 16.68 -10.00
C THR A 618 65.60 17.97 -10.56
N ALA A 619 65.40 18.95 -9.68
CA ALA A 619 64.48 20.08 -9.74
C ALA A 619 64.86 21.24 -10.66
N MET A 620 63.85 21.92 -11.22
CA MET A 620 63.65 23.37 -11.10
C MET A 620 62.31 23.80 -11.72
N THR A 621 61.48 24.47 -10.91
CA THR A 621 60.58 25.58 -11.25
C THR A 621 59.78 25.53 -12.56
N THR A 622 58.52 25.08 -12.51
CA THR A 622 57.28 25.70 -13.08
C THR A 622 56.19 24.63 -13.25
N PRO A 623 54.91 24.93 -12.94
CA PRO A 623 53.83 23.94 -12.98
C PRO A 623 53.34 23.66 -14.42
N PRO A 624 53.28 22.39 -14.90
CA PRO A 624 52.77 22.05 -16.22
C PRO A 624 51.23 21.84 -16.27
N PRO A 625 50.64 21.79 -17.47
CA PRO A 625 49.36 22.41 -17.79
C PRO A 625 48.16 21.46 -17.69
N TRP A 626 47.60 21.33 -16.49
CA TRP A 626 46.26 20.76 -16.27
C TRP A 626 45.33 21.69 -15.48
N VAL A 627 45.79 22.92 -15.20
CA VAL A 627 45.04 23.99 -14.51
C VAL A 627 44.52 25.07 -15.49
N ARG A 628 44.56 24.81 -16.81
CA ARG A 628 43.94 25.68 -17.84
C ARG A 628 42.92 24.98 -18.75
N ALA A 629 42.30 23.90 -18.28
CA ALA A 629 41.26 23.18 -19.01
C ALA A 629 39.95 23.02 -18.20
N PHE A 630 39.60 24.03 -17.39
CA PHE A 630 38.32 24.08 -16.67
C PHE A 630 37.49 25.37 -16.95
N GLN A 631 37.82 26.11 -18.01
CA GLN A 631 37.06 27.31 -18.44
C GLN A 631 36.77 27.37 -19.95
N GLN A 632 36.87 26.25 -20.68
CA GLN A 632 36.54 26.17 -22.12
C GLN A 632 35.80 24.88 -22.51
N ALA A 633 34.83 24.46 -21.70
CA ALA A 633 33.89 23.38 -22.05
C ALA A 633 32.43 23.71 -21.66
N THR A 634 32.06 24.99 -21.65
CA THR A 634 30.69 25.47 -21.36
C THR A 634 30.13 26.39 -22.46
N SER A 635 30.65 26.33 -23.70
CA SER A 635 30.17 27.20 -24.79
C SER A 635 30.07 26.57 -26.18
N ARG A 636 29.95 25.23 -26.30
CA ARG A 636 29.57 24.58 -27.57
C ARG A 636 28.67 23.36 -27.36
N ALA A 637 27.41 23.64 -27.03
CA ALA A 637 26.27 22.76 -27.34
C ALA A 637 24.95 23.57 -27.37
N SER A 638 25.00 24.82 -27.84
CA SER A 638 23.82 25.61 -28.18
C SER A 638 23.55 25.46 -29.68
N GLY A 639 22.93 24.34 -30.03
CA GLY A 639 22.64 23.97 -31.41
C GLY A 639 21.59 22.89 -31.53
N VAL A 640 20.59 22.90 -30.64
CA VAL A 640 19.37 22.10 -30.80
C VAL A 640 18.21 23.09 -30.75
N ARG A 641 17.59 23.33 -31.91
CA ARG A 641 16.25 23.91 -31.99
C ARG A 641 15.33 23.03 -31.15
N LEU A 642 14.82 23.58 -30.05
CA LEU A 642 13.63 23.07 -29.39
C LEU A 642 12.49 23.16 -30.42
N VAL A 643 12.21 22.04 -31.10
CA VAL A 643 10.87 21.79 -31.60
C VAL A 643 10.03 21.59 -30.36
N ALA A 644 9.23 22.60 -30.02
CA ALA A 644 8.18 22.45 -29.03
C ALA A 644 7.28 21.29 -29.48
N VAL A 645 7.30 20.18 -28.75
CA VAL A 645 6.26 19.15 -28.85
C VAL A 645 5.02 19.75 -28.18
N ALA A 646 4.33 20.63 -28.91
CA ALA A 646 3.00 21.13 -28.58
C ALA A 646 1.94 20.05 -28.84
N GLY A 647 2.14 18.84 -28.30
CA GLY A 647 1.30 17.67 -28.60
C GLY A 647 0.99 16.75 -27.41
N GLN A 648 1.44 17.08 -26.20
CA GLN A 648 1.14 16.29 -24.99
C GLN A 648 0.15 16.94 -24.03
N SER A 649 -0.21 18.22 -24.22
CA SER A 649 -1.21 18.89 -23.37
C SER A 649 -2.66 18.65 -23.81
N ASP A 650 -2.89 18.21 -25.05
CA ASP A 650 -4.26 17.96 -25.54
C ASP A 650 -4.74 16.54 -25.23
N ALA A 651 -3.84 15.57 -25.06
CA ALA A 651 -4.20 14.18 -24.75
C ALA A 651 -4.75 13.97 -23.33
N MET A 652 -4.56 14.94 -22.41
CA MET A 652 -5.16 14.92 -21.07
C MET A 652 -6.49 15.69 -20.99
N ARG A 653 -6.82 16.52 -21.99
CA ARG A 653 -8.13 17.20 -22.05
C ARG A 653 -9.25 16.27 -22.51
N ASP A 654 -8.91 15.17 -23.16
CA ASP A 654 -9.90 14.21 -23.68
C ASP A 654 -10.44 13.22 -22.63
N ALA A 655 -10.05 13.34 -21.36
CA ALA A 655 -10.48 12.47 -20.26
C ALA A 655 -11.51 13.11 -19.30
N GLU A 656 -11.77 14.41 -19.40
CA GLU A 656 -12.81 15.08 -18.60
C GLU A 656 -14.18 14.97 -19.29
N PRO A 657 -15.29 14.74 -18.56
CA PRO A 657 -16.61 14.70 -19.18
C PRO A 657 -16.88 16.01 -19.92
N ARG A 658 -17.29 15.96 -21.20
CA ARG A 658 -17.58 17.15 -22.03
C ARG A 658 -18.45 18.21 -21.33
N LEU A 659 -19.34 17.80 -20.42
CA LEU A 659 -20.18 18.69 -19.63
C LEU A 659 -19.36 19.60 -18.69
N VAL A 660 -18.28 19.09 -18.10
CA VAL A 660 -17.42 19.82 -17.15
C VAL A 660 -16.68 20.94 -17.88
N HIS A 661 -16.07 20.65 -19.04
CA HIS A 661 -15.47 21.69 -19.88
C HIS A 661 -16.50 22.72 -20.35
N VAL A 662 -17.69 22.29 -20.78
CA VAL A 662 -18.74 23.22 -21.21
C VAL A 662 -19.17 24.15 -20.07
N VAL A 663 -19.26 23.67 -18.83
CA VAL A 663 -19.65 24.50 -17.69
C VAL A 663 -18.51 25.41 -17.24
N LEU A 664 -17.28 24.90 -17.16
CA LEU A 664 -16.11 25.66 -16.68
C LEU A 664 -15.57 26.66 -17.72
N ASP A 665 -15.74 26.39 -19.02
CA ASP A 665 -15.34 27.31 -20.09
C ASP A 665 -16.45 28.33 -20.43
N TRP A 666 -17.63 28.23 -19.80
CA TRP A 666 -18.74 29.15 -20.03
C TRP A 666 -18.54 30.48 -19.28
N PRO A 667 -18.42 31.63 -19.97
CA PRO A 667 -18.14 32.92 -19.32
C PRO A 667 -19.17 33.34 -18.25
N PRO A 668 -20.48 33.06 -18.39
CA PRO A 668 -21.46 33.29 -17.32
C PRO A 668 -21.19 32.52 -16.04
N THR A 669 -20.60 31.33 -16.09
CA THR A 669 -20.23 30.56 -14.88
C THR A 669 -19.22 31.35 -14.04
N TRP A 670 -18.22 31.96 -14.67
CA TRP A 670 -17.22 32.78 -14.01
C TRP A 670 -17.81 34.05 -13.39
N PHE A 671 -18.74 34.69 -14.10
CA PHE A 671 -19.44 35.86 -13.58
C PHE A 671 -20.33 35.49 -12.38
N LEU A 672 -21.11 34.40 -12.48
CA LEU A 672 -21.97 33.92 -11.40
C LEU A 672 -21.16 33.49 -10.17
N ALA A 673 -20.03 32.81 -10.36
CA ALA A 673 -19.15 32.44 -9.25
C ALA A 673 -18.61 33.67 -8.51
N ARG A 674 -18.18 34.71 -9.25
CA ARG A 674 -17.74 35.98 -8.66
C ARG A 674 -18.89 36.70 -7.96
N LEU A 675 -20.09 36.71 -8.55
CA LEU A 675 -21.28 37.32 -7.96
C LEU A 675 -21.71 36.64 -6.67
N LEU A 676 -21.69 35.31 -6.62
CA LEU A 676 -21.99 34.55 -5.40
C LEU A 676 -20.95 34.81 -4.32
N LEU A 677 -19.66 34.90 -4.69
CA LEU A 677 -18.58 35.18 -3.75
C LEU A 677 -18.69 36.58 -3.10
N VAL A 678 -19.11 37.59 -3.85
CA VAL A 678 -19.16 38.99 -3.36
C VAL A 678 -20.56 39.46 -2.97
N GLY A 679 -21.60 38.67 -3.23
CA GLY A 679 -22.99 39.08 -3.15
C GLY A 679 -23.42 39.55 -1.75
N ALA A 680 -22.94 38.88 -0.70
CA ALA A 680 -23.22 39.27 0.68
C ALA A 680 -22.71 40.67 1.02
N TYR A 681 -21.51 41.03 0.54
CA TYR A 681 -20.90 42.35 0.75
C TYR A 681 -21.66 43.42 -0.02
N MET A 682 -22.08 43.13 -1.26
CA MET A 682 -22.84 44.09 -2.06
C MET A 682 -24.21 44.39 -1.44
N ILE A 683 -24.90 43.37 -0.92
CA ILE A 683 -26.16 43.54 -0.20
C ILE A 683 -25.93 44.33 1.10
N GLY A 684 -24.89 43.98 1.87
CA GLY A 684 -24.52 44.66 3.11
C GLY A 684 -24.19 46.15 2.89
N GLY A 685 -23.37 46.46 1.88
CA GLY A 685 -22.97 47.82 1.54
C GLY A 685 -24.15 48.66 1.05
N LEU A 686 -25.04 48.09 0.24
CA LEU A 686 -26.26 48.78 -0.21
C LEU A 686 -27.22 49.04 0.96
N ALA A 687 -27.43 48.07 1.84
CA ALA A 687 -28.27 48.25 3.02
C ALA A 687 -27.74 49.38 3.91
N LYS A 688 -26.44 49.38 4.20
CA LYS A 688 -25.77 50.43 4.99
C LYS A 688 -25.79 51.80 4.29
N LEU A 689 -25.74 51.83 2.96
CA LEU A 689 -25.86 53.07 2.19
C LEU A 689 -27.28 53.64 2.24
N THR A 690 -28.30 52.78 2.20
CA THR A 690 -29.71 53.21 2.25
C THR A 690 -30.18 53.61 3.65
N ASP A 691 -29.54 53.08 4.69
CA ASP A 691 -29.81 53.46 6.09
C ASP A 691 -28.50 53.86 6.80
N TRP A 692 -28.06 55.07 6.49
CA TRP A 692 -26.83 55.64 7.04
C TRP A 692 -26.83 55.69 8.57
N ASN A 693 -27.97 56.01 9.19
CA ASN A 693 -28.06 56.13 10.64
C ASN A 693 -27.89 54.76 11.32
N ALA A 694 -28.47 53.70 10.76
CA ALA A 694 -28.24 52.33 11.22
C ALA A 694 -26.78 51.91 11.04
N ALA A 695 -26.15 52.25 9.91
CA ALA A 695 -24.74 51.95 9.66
C ALA A 695 -23.81 52.61 10.70
N VAL A 696 -24.06 53.89 11.03
CA VAL A 696 -23.30 54.60 12.09
C VAL A 696 -23.53 53.98 13.46
N ALA A 697 -24.77 53.59 13.78
CA ALA A 697 -25.09 52.92 15.04
C ALA A 697 -24.40 51.56 15.17
N GLU A 698 -24.31 50.79 14.09
CA GLU A 698 -23.59 49.51 14.03
C GLU A 698 -22.09 49.70 14.32
N GLN A 699 -21.45 50.72 13.74
CA GLN A 699 -20.03 50.96 14.02
C GLN A 699 -19.80 51.41 15.47
N ALA A 700 -20.72 52.20 16.03
CA ALA A 700 -20.69 52.60 17.44
C ALA A 700 -20.87 51.39 18.38
N HIS A 701 -21.71 50.42 18.01
CA HIS A 701 -21.88 49.16 18.74
C HIS A 701 -20.57 48.37 18.83
N PHE A 702 -19.78 48.35 17.76
CA PHE A 702 -18.44 47.75 17.73
C PHE A 702 -17.34 48.66 18.29
N ALA A 703 -17.71 49.74 18.99
CA ALA A 703 -16.79 50.69 19.63
C ALA A 703 -15.81 51.39 18.67
N MET A 704 -16.16 51.51 17.38
CA MET A 704 -15.32 52.20 16.39
C MET A 704 -15.55 53.71 16.42
N SER A 705 -14.47 54.48 16.57
CA SER A 705 -14.53 55.94 16.69
C SER A 705 -13.62 56.63 15.67
N PRO A 706 -14.08 57.68 14.95
CA PRO A 706 -15.46 58.18 14.91
C PRO A 706 -16.40 57.25 14.11
N PRO A 707 -17.59 56.89 14.62
CA PRO A 707 -18.42 55.84 14.02
C PRO A 707 -18.91 56.17 12.60
N ALA A 708 -19.15 57.46 12.31
CA ALA A 708 -19.52 57.93 10.98
C ALA A 708 -18.42 57.73 9.93
N LEU A 709 -17.15 57.86 10.32
CA LEU A 709 -16.02 57.62 9.43
C LEU A 709 -15.92 56.14 9.07
N TRP A 710 -16.00 55.27 10.07
CA TRP A 710 -15.95 53.82 9.88
C TRP A 710 -17.14 53.31 9.08
N ALA A 711 -18.33 53.88 9.24
CA ALA A 711 -19.50 53.53 8.44
C ALA A 711 -19.26 53.82 6.96
N GLY A 712 -18.71 55.01 6.66
CA GLY A 712 -18.36 55.40 5.29
C GLY A 712 -17.28 54.50 4.68
N LEU A 713 -16.25 54.13 5.45
CA LEU A 713 -15.19 53.23 4.98
C LEU A 713 -15.71 51.80 4.73
N THR A 714 -16.54 51.27 5.63
CA THR A 714 -17.18 49.95 5.48
C THR A 714 -18.03 49.91 4.21
N ILE A 715 -18.89 50.91 3.98
CA ILE A 715 -19.71 51.02 2.76
C ILE A 715 -18.82 51.10 1.51
N ALA A 716 -17.76 51.91 1.54
CA ALA A 716 -16.84 52.03 0.41
C ALA A 716 -16.17 50.68 0.08
N VAL A 717 -15.72 49.93 1.08
CA VAL A 717 -15.11 48.60 0.88
C VAL A 717 -16.14 47.58 0.36
N GLU A 718 -17.33 47.55 0.95
CA GLU A 718 -18.41 46.62 0.61
C GLU A 718 -19.05 46.89 -0.77
N ILE A 719 -18.83 48.08 -1.37
CA ILE A 719 -19.30 48.41 -2.73
C ILE A 719 -18.15 48.34 -3.75
N ILE A 720 -17.00 48.98 -3.46
CA ILE A 720 -15.89 49.06 -4.42
C ILE A 720 -15.23 47.70 -4.59
N GLY A 721 -15.02 46.94 -3.51
CA GLY A 721 -14.41 45.61 -3.54
C GLY A 721 -15.14 44.64 -4.49
N PRO A 722 -16.46 44.44 -4.31
CA PRO A 722 -17.27 43.62 -5.22
C PRO A 722 -17.25 44.11 -6.66
N MET A 723 -17.34 45.41 -6.90
CA MET A 723 -17.32 45.97 -8.26
C MET A 723 -16.00 45.68 -8.98
N LEU A 724 -14.86 45.81 -8.30
CA LEU A 724 -13.54 45.48 -8.87
C LEU A 724 -13.45 43.99 -9.27
N ILE A 725 -13.97 43.10 -8.43
CA ILE A 725 -14.00 41.65 -8.70
C ILE A 725 -14.94 41.32 -9.87
N LEU A 726 -16.17 41.85 -9.85
CA LEU A 726 -17.18 41.59 -10.88
C LEU A 726 -16.79 42.12 -12.26
N LEU A 727 -16.22 43.32 -12.31
CA LEU A 727 -15.72 43.94 -13.55
C LEU A 727 -14.42 43.29 -14.05
N GLY A 728 -13.82 42.39 -13.28
CA GLY A 728 -12.54 41.76 -13.60
C GLY A 728 -11.36 42.74 -13.61
N ARG A 729 -11.50 43.92 -12.98
CA ARG A 729 -10.51 45.00 -12.99
C ARG A 729 -9.89 45.14 -11.60
N LEU A 730 -8.56 45.05 -11.51
CA LEU A 730 -7.83 45.10 -10.23
C LEU A 730 -8.40 44.10 -9.21
N VAL A 731 -8.71 42.87 -9.66
CA VAL A 731 -9.32 41.82 -8.83
C VAL A 731 -8.53 41.58 -7.54
N TRP A 732 -7.19 41.63 -7.61
CA TRP A 732 -6.32 41.50 -6.44
C TRP A 732 -6.58 42.57 -5.37
N LEU A 733 -6.89 43.81 -5.80
CA LEU A 733 -7.18 44.93 -4.90
C LEU A 733 -8.56 44.75 -4.28
N GLY A 734 -9.58 44.43 -5.08
CA GLY A 734 -10.93 44.18 -4.58
C GLY A 734 -10.98 43.00 -3.60
N ALA A 735 -10.32 41.89 -3.94
CA ALA A 735 -10.18 40.72 -3.08
C ALA A 735 -9.36 41.03 -1.82
N GLY A 736 -8.30 41.84 -1.92
CA GLY A 736 -7.52 42.28 -0.77
C GLY A 736 -8.34 43.14 0.20
N MET A 737 -9.10 44.11 -0.33
CA MET A 737 -9.99 44.96 0.46
C MET A 737 -11.03 44.13 1.23
N LEU A 738 -11.74 43.22 0.54
CA LEU A 738 -12.75 42.38 1.15
C LEU A 738 -12.15 41.34 2.10
N GLY A 739 -11.01 40.73 1.76
CA GLY A 739 -10.34 39.76 2.61
C GLY A 739 -9.86 40.36 3.93
N VAL A 740 -9.20 41.52 3.88
CA VAL A 740 -8.75 42.23 5.09
C VAL A 740 -9.95 42.69 5.92
N PHE A 741 -10.96 43.28 5.29
CA PHE A 741 -12.19 43.70 5.97
C PHE A 741 -12.88 42.53 6.67
N THR A 742 -13.04 41.41 5.97
CA THR A 742 -13.71 40.21 6.50
C THR A 742 -12.95 39.59 7.66
N LEU A 743 -11.62 39.56 7.57
CA LEU A 743 -10.79 39.05 8.65
C LEU A 743 -10.91 39.93 9.90
N LEU A 744 -10.83 41.25 9.74
CA LEU A 744 -10.99 42.20 10.85
C LEU A 744 -12.40 42.11 11.46
N ALA A 745 -13.44 42.06 10.62
CA ALA A 745 -14.82 41.89 11.05
C ALA A 745 -15.04 40.57 11.79
N ALA A 746 -14.41 39.47 11.36
CA ALA A 746 -14.49 38.19 12.06
C ALA A 746 -13.94 38.30 13.49
N PHE A 747 -12.81 38.97 13.69
CA PHE A 747 -12.22 39.15 15.01
C PHE A 747 -13.01 40.10 15.92
N VAL A 748 -13.62 41.14 15.35
CA VAL A 748 -14.39 42.14 16.11
C VAL A 748 -15.79 41.65 16.44
N ALA A 749 -16.49 41.05 15.47
CA ALA A 749 -17.89 40.67 15.60
C ALA A 749 -18.10 39.28 16.22
N ASN A 750 -17.09 38.40 16.17
CA ASN A 750 -17.22 37.03 16.67
C ASN A 750 -16.14 36.66 17.71
N PRO A 751 -16.09 37.34 18.89
CA PRO A 751 -15.12 37.04 19.94
C PRO A 751 -15.52 35.79 20.73
N PHE A 752 -15.61 34.64 20.06
CA PHE A 752 -16.08 33.37 20.64
C PHE A 752 -15.21 32.91 21.81
N TRP A 753 -13.95 33.37 21.90
CA TRP A 753 -13.05 33.14 23.03
C TRP A 753 -13.50 33.80 24.34
N GLN A 754 -14.48 34.71 24.28
CA GLN A 754 -15.10 35.35 25.45
C GLN A 754 -16.52 34.81 25.74
N MET A 755 -16.98 33.83 24.96
CA MET A 755 -18.35 33.30 25.03
C MET A 755 -18.39 31.88 25.58
N ALA A 756 -19.56 31.42 26.04
CA ALA A 756 -19.80 30.05 26.49
C ALA A 756 -21.11 29.47 25.93
N GLY A 757 -21.24 28.15 25.95
CA GLY A 757 -22.45 27.44 25.52
C GLY A 757 -22.78 27.60 24.04
N GLN A 758 -24.07 27.62 23.70
CA GLN A 758 -24.55 27.70 22.31
C GLN A 758 -24.10 28.97 21.59
N ALA A 759 -23.97 30.09 22.30
CA ALA A 759 -23.48 31.34 21.72
C ALA A 759 -22.02 31.21 21.24
N ARG A 760 -21.17 30.49 21.99
CA ARG A 760 -19.79 30.20 21.56
C ARG A 760 -19.76 29.36 20.29
N PHE A 761 -20.61 28.35 20.19
CA PHE A 761 -20.67 27.48 19.01
C PHE A 761 -21.08 28.27 17.75
N ALA A 762 -22.14 29.09 17.84
CA ALA A 762 -22.58 29.94 16.73
C ALA A 762 -21.50 30.94 16.29
N ALA A 763 -20.86 31.63 17.25
CA ALA A 763 -19.79 32.58 16.96
C ALA A 763 -18.52 31.90 16.40
N THR A 764 -18.21 30.67 16.83
CA THR A 764 -17.08 29.88 16.30
C THR A 764 -17.33 29.49 14.85
N ASN A 765 -18.52 29.01 14.52
CA ASN A 765 -18.87 28.65 13.14
C ASN A 765 -18.84 29.89 12.24
N ALA A 766 -19.46 30.99 12.66
CA ALA A 766 -19.43 32.25 11.93
C ALA A 766 -17.97 32.73 11.71
N PHE A 767 -17.10 32.62 12.72
CA PHE A 767 -15.69 32.99 12.59
C PHE A 767 -14.98 32.17 11.49
N PHE A 768 -15.14 30.84 11.48
CA PHE A 768 -14.49 29.98 10.49
C PHE A 768 -15.10 30.09 9.08
N GLU A 769 -16.41 30.38 8.96
CA GLU A 769 -17.03 30.72 7.69
C GLU A 769 -16.40 31.98 7.07
N HIS A 770 -16.16 33.02 7.87
CA HIS A 770 -15.45 34.22 7.42
C HIS A 770 -13.99 33.94 7.02
N VAL A 771 -13.27 33.08 7.76
CA VAL A 771 -11.92 32.64 7.37
C VAL A 771 -11.93 31.89 6.03
N GLY A 772 -12.95 31.04 5.81
CA GLY A 772 -13.18 30.37 4.52
C GLY A 772 -13.40 31.36 3.37
N LEU A 773 -14.21 32.40 3.59
CA LEU A 773 -14.42 33.48 2.62
C LEU A 773 -13.14 34.25 2.29
N VAL A 774 -12.29 34.53 3.30
CA VAL A 774 -10.95 35.13 3.08
C VAL A 774 -10.10 34.24 2.16
N GLY A 775 -10.12 32.92 2.38
CA GLY A 775 -9.47 31.95 1.49
C GLY A 775 -10.01 32.02 0.05
N GLY A 776 -11.32 32.16 -0.11
CA GLY A 776 -11.97 32.37 -1.42
C GLY A 776 -11.50 33.65 -2.13
N PHE A 777 -11.33 34.76 -1.41
CA PHE A 777 -10.79 36.00 -1.98
C PHE A 777 -9.32 35.88 -2.39
N ILE A 778 -8.49 35.21 -1.57
CA ILE A 778 -7.09 34.94 -1.91
C ILE A 778 -7.02 34.12 -3.21
N LEU A 779 -7.85 33.07 -3.33
CA LEU A 779 -7.91 32.26 -4.54
C LEU A 779 -8.36 33.08 -5.76
N ALA A 780 -9.38 33.92 -5.62
CA ALA A 780 -9.83 34.82 -6.69
C ALA A 780 -8.72 35.77 -7.16
N ALA A 781 -7.91 36.32 -6.24
CA ALA A 781 -6.76 37.15 -6.56
C ALA A 781 -5.66 36.36 -7.29
N LEU A 782 -5.31 35.17 -6.81
CA LEU A 782 -4.30 34.31 -7.41
C LEU A 782 -4.68 33.87 -8.83
N VAL A 783 -5.92 33.44 -9.04
CA VAL A 783 -6.43 33.02 -10.35
C VAL A 783 -6.42 34.20 -11.32
N ALA A 784 -6.92 35.38 -10.91
CA ALA A 784 -6.95 36.56 -11.77
C ALA A 784 -5.54 37.12 -12.10
N GLU A 785 -4.57 36.96 -11.21
CA GLU A 785 -3.17 37.34 -11.46
C GLU A 785 -2.47 36.31 -12.37
N HIS A 786 -2.74 35.02 -12.18
CA HIS A 786 -2.21 33.97 -13.03
C HIS A 786 -2.73 34.08 -14.47
N ALA A 787 -4.03 34.32 -14.66
CA ALA A 787 -4.64 34.57 -15.97
C ALA A 787 -3.99 35.76 -16.68
N ARG A 788 -3.77 36.88 -15.97
CA ARG A 788 -3.08 38.06 -16.52
C ARG A 788 -1.63 37.78 -16.93
N ARG A 789 -0.88 36.98 -16.16
CA ARG A 789 0.53 36.64 -16.47
C ARG A 789 0.67 35.65 -17.62
N THR A 790 -0.30 34.75 -17.78
CA THR A 790 -0.22 33.66 -18.76
C THR A 790 -0.97 33.93 -20.06
N GLY A 791 -1.77 35.00 -20.12
CA GLY A 791 -2.54 35.37 -21.32
C GLY A 791 -3.67 34.37 -21.64
N ARG A 792 -4.02 33.50 -20.69
CA ARG A 792 -5.16 32.58 -20.77
C ARG A 792 -6.30 33.14 -19.91
N PRO A 793 -7.55 33.12 -20.41
CA PRO A 793 -8.69 33.73 -19.73
C PRO A 793 -8.94 33.18 -18.33
#